data_AF-A0A1F2QM28-F1
#
_entry.id   AF-A0A1F2QM28-F1
#
_cell.length_a   1.000
_cell.length_b   1.000
_cell.length_c   1.000
_cell.angle_alpha   90.00
_cell.angle_beta   90.00
_cell.angle_gamma   90.00
#
_symmetry.space_group_name_H-M   'P 1'
#
loop_
_entity.id
_entity.type
_entity.pdbx_description
1 polymer ?
#
loop_
_entity_poly.entity_id
_entity_poly.type
_entity_poly.pdbx_seq_one_letter_code
_entity_poly.pdbx_strand_id
1 'polypeptide(L)'
;MRKAIIALAVLAALGTAAYWGVRRVVPGEAAWNRHTGVLLVAGTGTSFVPAWRWQPEWSSKIVGEVASVARGGARVTVAVNVSFPTGRHALAPGADPAGGLTTAIANAVRGQIEALSPRCLAGIGLANCPDAPEGALGRTVAERLHVAPEMVSAQIRLDPAELAAVRVSVLRELVGRPSRRVLLVGWDGADWEILEPLVRKRMMPNLARLMAEGSWGGLASITPLLSPLIWTSMATGVGPEEHGILDFVEVDPGSGAKVPITGRQRRVPALWNLASAAGLSVIVSGWWASWPAEPVNGVLISDRLFFLLSDAVAEGPPGTVVFPPAREPEFRTLAERAERETDEKVVRALLPVGAEAYRKAIEARRGMQDPIDGFRRIMVGTRTYFGAALQAAESTNPPADLTMVYAIGTDEIGHLLAPYLPPPLAGADPAFSQTAAIGVERYFSVVDRWLGRLLETCPERECAVLLVSDHGFKWGADRPREFSGTAAATAALWHRPTGVFVLAGKGVARLGKVAEAPSVYDVAPTVAALLGLPPGTGWRGKPLPGCPVPALQPVDWLAAVPPDSYRPVAPTAMASPEYVKQLKALGYMETGEGTGQGEQATEGELNNLGLVHVAAKRYAEAEKAFRGAIERNPSYASPHYNLRRLYFETGRYDEADAELWRAVDLKLRDSAGAVDRAASDYEAHGSPDRAAALLAEATRRFPGDARLTVHRLAVLVGIGRCAEATGEGREAANRFPSDARVQAFFGLSAACAGDTATAKRALQRSLELNPNQPEIRQALEALSDGD
;
A
#
# COMPACT_ATOMS: atom_id res chain seq x y z
N MET A 1 -63.61 -61.04 37.75
CA MET A 1 -63.25 -60.01 38.75
C MET A 1 -61.88 -59.34 38.52
N ARG A 2 -60.76 -60.05 38.32
CA ARG A 2 -59.44 -59.40 38.07
C ARG A 2 -59.37 -58.51 36.79
N LYS A 3 -60.09 -58.84 35.72
CA LYS A 3 -60.13 -57.99 34.50
C LYS A 3 -60.96 -56.70 34.64
N ALA A 4 -61.96 -56.69 35.54
CA ALA A 4 -62.78 -55.50 35.79
C ALA A 4 -62.06 -54.48 36.69
N ILE A 5 -61.24 -54.96 37.63
CA ILE A 5 -60.45 -54.10 38.53
C ILE A 5 -59.28 -53.43 37.79
N ILE A 6 -58.65 -54.12 36.83
CA ILE A 6 -57.59 -53.53 35.99
C ILE A 6 -58.18 -52.47 35.04
N ALA A 7 -59.37 -52.69 34.48
CA ALA A 7 -60.03 -51.70 33.62
C ALA A 7 -60.42 -50.42 34.38
N LEU A 8 -60.89 -50.55 35.63
CA LEU A 8 -61.22 -49.40 36.49
C LEU A 8 -59.98 -48.66 37.00
N ALA A 9 -58.87 -49.36 37.28
CA ALA A 9 -57.61 -48.72 37.65
C ALA A 9 -56.94 -47.99 36.46
N VAL A 10 -57.04 -48.54 35.25
CA VAL A 10 -56.54 -47.88 34.02
C VAL A 10 -57.40 -46.68 33.65
N LEU A 11 -58.72 -46.73 33.82
CA LEU A 11 -59.60 -45.57 33.60
C LEU A 11 -59.43 -44.48 34.68
N ALA A 12 -59.16 -44.85 35.93
CA ALA A 12 -58.83 -43.88 36.97
C ALA A 12 -57.45 -43.22 36.72
N ALA A 13 -56.43 -43.99 36.31
CA ALA A 13 -55.10 -43.46 36.00
C ALA A 13 -55.07 -42.59 34.73
N LEU A 14 -55.81 -42.97 33.67
CA LEU A 14 -55.95 -42.16 32.45
C LEU A 14 -56.79 -40.90 32.69
N GLY A 15 -57.81 -40.97 33.54
CA GLY A 15 -58.63 -39.82 33.93
C GLY A 15 -57.85 -38.77 34.73
N THR A 16 -56.92 -39.18 35.60
CA THR A 16 -56.12 -38.23 36.40
C THR A 16 -54.90 -37.67 35.67
N ALA A 17 -54.29 -38.42 34.74
CA ALA A 17 -53.16 -37.91 33.96
C ALA A 17 -53.57 -36.84 32.94
N ALA A 18 -54.79 -36.94 32.37
CA ALA A 18 -55.30 -35.94 31.44
C ALA A 18 -55.64 -34.60 32.11
N TYR A 19 -55.95 -34.56 33.41
CA TYR A 19 -56.35 -33.32 34.09
C TYR A 19 -55.16 -32.44 34.52
N TRP A 20 -53.99 -33.03 34.76
CA TRP A 20 -52.77 -32.28 35.08
C TRP A 20 -51.99 -31.82 33.84
N GLY A 21 -52.29 -32.43 32.69
CA GLY A 21 -51.65 -32.10 31.42
C GLY A 21 -52.26 -30.92 30.70
N VAL A 22 -53.29 -30.23 31.23
CA VAL A 22 -54.05 -29.21 30.49
C VAL A 22 -54.38 -27.99 31.36
N ARG A 23 -53.98 -26.80 30.90
CA ARG A 23 -54.27 -25.49 31.50
C ARG A 23 -55.53 -24.89 30.89
N ARG A 24 -56.41 -24.37 31.76
CA ARG A 24 -57.58 -23.56 31.36
C ARG A 24 -57.12 -22.16 30.89
N VAL A 25 -57.60 -21.75 29.73
CA VAL A 25 -57.43 -20.41 29.16
C VAL A 25 -58.76 -19.67 29.35
N VAL A 26 -58.75 -18.66 30.23
CA VAL A 26 -59.95 -17.86 30.54
C VAL A 26 -60.25 -16.85 29.42
N PRO A 27 -61.51 -16.41 29.27
CA PRO A 27 -61.93 -15.50 28.21
C PRO A 27 -61.04 -14.26 28.18
N GLY A 28 -60.46 -13.97 27.01
CA GLY A 28 -59.48 -12.89 26.81
C GLY A 28 -58.01 -13.29 26.97
N GLU A 29 -57.68 -14.50 27.44
CA GLU A 29 -56.30 -15.02 27.45
C GLU A 29 -55.96 -15.77 26.14
N ALA A 30 -54.67 -15.83 25.81
CA ALA A 30 -54.13 -16.57 24.68
C ALA A 30 -53.11 -17.63 25.11
N ALA A 31 -53.02 -18.73 24.36
CA ALA A 31 -52.02 -19.79 24.57
C ALA A 31 -51.61 -20.48 23.27
N TRP A 32 -50.35 -20.90 23.19
CA TRP A 32 -49.73 -21.45 21.98
C TRP A 32 -49.74 -22.99 21.94
N ASN A 33 -50.22 -23.57 20.83
CA ASN A 33 -50.15 -25.01 20.61
C ASN A 33 -48.90 -25.39 19.79
N ARG A 34 -47.90 -26.01 20.44
CA ARG A 34 -46.62 -26.40 19.80
C ARG A 34 -46.74 -27.47 18.72
N HIS A 35 -47.75 -28.33 18.76
CA HIS A 35 -47.88 -29.42 17.78
C HIS A 35 -48.47 -28.93 16.47
N THR A 36 -49.36 -27.94 16.53
CA THR A 36 -50.02 -27.36 15.35
C THR A 36 -49.43 -26.02 14.92
N GLY A 37 -48.63 -25.38 15.78
CA GLY A 37 -48.05 -24.05 15.51
C GLY A 37 -49.04 -22.89 15.59
N VAL A 38 -50.22 -23.09 16.17
CA VAL A 38 -51.31 -22.09 16.17
C VAL A 38 -51.46 -21.43 17.55
N LEU A 39 -51.64 -20.10 17.56
CA LEU A 39 -52.01 -19.33 18.75
C LEU A 39 -53.53 -19.40 18.96
N LEU A 40 -53.97 -19.87 20.14
CA LEU A 40 -55.37 -19.95 20.51
C LEU A 40 -55.72 -18.77 21.43
N VAL A 41 -56.72 -17.97 21.05
CA VAL A 41 -57.28 -16.91 21.89
C VAL A 41 -58.66 -17.36 22.37
N ALA A 42 -58.87 -17.42 23.69
CA ALA A 42 -60.16 -17.81 24.24
C ALA A 42 -61.17 -16.66 24.08
N GLY A 43 -62.23 -16.89 23.28
CA GLY A 43 -63.38 -15.99 23.19
C GLY A 43 -64.22 -15.98 24.46
N THR A 44 -65.51 -15.62 24.39
CA THR A 44 -66.41 -15.56 25.58
C THR A 44 -66.61 -16.92 26.28
N GLY A 45 -66.15 -18.02 25.69
CA GLY A 45 -66.10 -19.36 26.30
C GLY A 45 -64.67 -19.82 26.62
N THR A 46 -64.50 -20.53 27.73
CA THR A 46 -63.20 -21.09 28.17
C THR A 46 -62.70 -22.23 27.29
N SER A 47 -61.41 -22.18 26.93
CA SER A 47 -60.69 -23.23 26.20
C SER A 47 -59.61 -23.88 27.07
N PHE A 48 -59.10 -25.04 26.69
CA PHE A 48 -58.08 -25.79 27.45
C PHE A 48 -56.92 -26.20 26.53
N VAL A 49 -55.67 -25.98 26.95
CA VAL A 49 -54.44 -26.31 26.19
C VAL A 49 -53.45 -27.09 27.06
N PRO A 50 -52.54 -27.91 26.50
CA PRO A 50 -51.69 -28.73 27.35
C PRO A 50 -50.69 -27.89 28.19
N ALA A 51 -50.35 -28.31 29.41
CA ALA A 51 -49.50 -27.58 30.35
C ALA A 51 -48.01 -27.95 30.18
N TRP A 52 -47.18 -27.00 29.72
CA TRP A 52 -45.73 -27.18 29.53
C TRP A 52 -44.94 -26.13 30.32
N ARG A 53 -43.73 -26.48 30.76
CA ARG A 53 -42.82 -25.62 31.54
C ARG A 53 -42.29 -24.43 30.73
N TRP A 54 -42.19 -23.29 31.42
CA TRP A 54 -41.51 -22.06 31.05
C TRP A 54 -40.11 -22.35 30.49
N GLN A 55 -39.76 -21.75 29.35
CA GLN A 55 -38.37 -21.57 28.95
C GLN A 55 -38.11 -20.07 28.77
N PRO A 56 -37.11 -19.50 29.46
CA PRO A 56 -36.72 -18.12 29.26
C PRO A 56 -35.98 -17.99 27.92
N GLU A 57 -36.21 -16.86 27.26
CA GLU A 57 -35.55 -16.38 26.04
C GLU A 57 -35.96 -17.07 24.72
N TRP A 58 -36.72 -16.33 23.90
CA TRP A 58 -36.88 -16.61 22.47
C TRP A 58 -36.34 -15.43 21.69
N SER A 59 -35.26 -15.65 20.93
CA SER A 59 -35.00 -14.90 19.71
C SER A 59 -35.70 -15.58 18.53
N SER A 60 -36.59 -14.84 17.86
CA SER A 60 -37.23 -15.01 16.55
C SER A 60 -37.05 -16.32 15.74
N LYS A 61 -38.16 -16.87 15.25
CA LYS A 61 -38.23 -17.69 14.03
C LYS A 61 -38.66 -16.76 12.88
N ILE A 62 -37.95 -16.75 11.74
CA ILE A 62 -38.35 -15.98 10.54
C ILE A 62 -39.81 -16.33 10.21
N VAL A 63 -40.67 -15.32 10.13
CA VAL A 63 -42.12 -15.53 9.88
C VAL A 63 -42.41 -15.58 8.37
N GLY A 64 -41.51 -15.07 7.52
CA GLY A 64 -41.51 -15.30 6.08
C GLY A 64 -40.62 -14.33 5.30
N GLU A 65 -40.51 -14.57 3.99
CA GLU A 65 -39.74 -13.74 3.05
C GLU A 65 -40.65 -13.24 1.93
N VAL A 66 -40.52 -11.96 1.57
CA VAL A 66 -41.22 -11.35 0.44
C VAL A 66 -40.17 -10.87 -0.57
N ALA A 67 -40.11 -11.52 -1.73
CA ALA A 67 -39.31 -11.05 -2.84
C ALA A 67 -40.14 -10.15 -3.77
N SER A 68 -39.56 -9.00 -4.15
CA SER A 68 -40.09 -8.15 -5.23
C SER A 68 -38.97 -7.43 -5.97
N VAL A 69 -39.34 -6.62 -6.96
CA VAL A 69 -38.43 -5.80 -7.75
C VAL A 69 -38.65 -4.34 -7.39
N ALA A 70 -37.60 -3.67 -6.90
CA ALA A 70 -37.66 -2.26 -6.55
C ALA A 70 -37.70 -1.36 -7.79
N ARG A 71 -38.04 -0.07 -7.59
CA ARG A 71 -37.96 0.94 -8.64
C ARG A 71 -36.51 1.02 -9.14
N GLY A 72 -36.28 0.64 -10.39
CA GLY A 72 -34.94 0.53 -10.99
C GLY A 72 -34.49 -0.91 -11.29
N GLY A 73 -35.30 -1.92 -10.99
CA GLY A 73 -35.10 -3.29 -11.48
C GLY A 73 -34.37 -4.24 -10.52
N ALA A 74 -33.87 -3.74 -9.38
CA ALA A 74 -33.14 -4.55 -8.42
C ALA A 74 -34.07 -5.54 -7.69
N ARG A 75 -33.65 -6.80 -7.63
CA ARG A 75 -34.34 -7.83 -6.84
C ARG A 75 -34.05 -7.63 -5.35
N VAL A 76 -35.13 -7.50 -4.58
CA VAL A 76 -35.09 -7.25 -3.14
C VAL A 76 -35.92 -8.31 -2.44
N THR A 77 -35.33 -8.93 -1.42
CA THR A 77 -36.01 -9.83 -0.51
C THR A 77 -36.13 -9.17 0.85
N VAL A 78 -37.34 -9.03 1.36
CA VAL A 78 -37.57 -8.57 2.73
C VAL A 78 -37.79 -9.79 3.61
N ALA A 79 -36.88 -9.99 4.57
CA ALA A 79 -37.03 -10.97 5.63
C ALA A 79 -37.71 -10.31 6.82
N VAL A 80 -38.81 -10.90 7.31
CA VAL A 80 -39.58 -10.35 8.43
C VAL A 80 -39.39 -11.22 9.67
N ASN A 81 -38.92 -10.61 10.75
CA ASN A 81 -38.76 -11.21 12.06
C ASN A 81 -39.71 -10.55 13.05
N VAL A 82 -40.34 -11.37 13.87
CA VAL A 82 -41.18 -10.92 14.98
C VAL A 82 -40.63 -11.51 16.27
N SER A 83 -40.33 -10.64 17.23
CA SER A 83 -39.76 -10.98 18.53
C SER A 83 -40.76 -10.62 19.63
N PHE A 84 -40.99 -11.55 20.55
CA PHE A 84 -41.89 -11.33 21.68
C PHE A 84 -41.09 -11.30 22.99
N PRO A 85 -41.31 -10.31 23.87
CA PRO A 85 -40.75 -10.34 25.22
C PRO A 85 -41.22 -11.56 26.02
N THR A 86 -40.50 -11.90 27.10
CA THR A 86 -40.99 -12.86 28.10
C THR A 86 -42.22 -12.29 28.82
N GLY A 87 -43.42 -12.75 28.45
CA GLY A 87 -44.68 -12.24 28.98
C GLY A 87 -45.91 -12.79 28.26
N ARG A 88 -47.11 -12.35 28.66
CA ARG A 88 -48.36 -12.68 27.94
C ARG A 88 -48.65 -11.59 26.91
N HIS A 89 -48.58 -11.95 25.63
CA HIS A 89 -48.92 -11.08 24.52
C HIS A 89 -50.11 -11.68 23.74
N ALA A 90 -51.04 -10.83 23.29
CA ALA A 90 -52.19 -11.22 22.50
C ALA A 90 -52.04 -10.67 21.07
N LEU A 91 -52.17 -11.54 20.07
CA LEU A 91 -52.34 -11.15 18.67
C LEU A 91 -53.85 -11.21 18.35
N ALA A 92 -54.37 -10.21 17.64
CA ALA A 92 -55.74 -10.25 17.15
C ALA A 92 -55.91 -11.36 16.09
N PRO A 93 -57.06 -12.07 16.04
CA PRO A 93 -57.27 -13.09 15.02
C PRO A 93 -57.53 -12.42 13.67
N GLY A 94 -56.53 -12.49 12.80
CA GLY A 94 -56.60 -12.05 11.41
C GLY A 94 -55.49 -12.73 10.59
N ALA A 95 -55.75 -13.97 10.16
CA ALA A 95 -54.91 -14.84 9.33
C ALA A 95 -53.48 -15.12 9.86
N ASP A 96 -53.37 -16.25 10.53
CA ASP A 96 -52.27 -17.23 10.52
C ASP A 96 -50.78 -16.81 10.73
N PRO A 97 -50.26 -16.87 11.97
CA PRO A 97 -48.83 -16.87 12.25
C PRO A 97 -48.17 -18.27 12.12
N ALA A 98 -48.91 -19.32 11.75
CA ALA A 98 -48.43 -20.70 11.68
C ALA A 98 -47.93 -21.12 10.28
N GLY A 99 -48.11 -20.28 9.25
CA GLY A 99 -47.85 -20.65 7.84
C GLY A 99 -46.99 -19.69 7.00
N GLY A 100 -46.67 -18.48 7.49
CA GLY A 100 -45.97 -17.47 6.69
C GLY A 100 -46.51 -16.05 6.88
N LEU A 101 -46.03 -15.08 6.10
CA LEU A 101 -46.69 -13.77 5.94
C LEU A 101 -48.06 -13.93 5.25
N THR A 102 -49.11 -13.28 5.78
CA THR A 102 -50.41 -13.26 5.09
C THR A 102 -50.31 -12.58 3.72
N THR A 103 -51.16 -12.95 2.77
CA THR A 103 -51.21 -12.32 1.44
C THR A 103 -51.35 -10.79 1.52
N ALA A 104 -52.12 -10.27 2.49
CA ALA A 104 -52.31 -8.84 2.66
C ALA A 104 -51.02 -8.13 3.15
N ILE A 105 -50.28 -8.74 4.09
CA ILE A 105 -49.01 -8.19 4.55
C ILE A 105 -47.96 -8.34 3.45
N ALA A 106 -47.90 -9.49 2.77
CA ALA A 106 -47.00 -9.72 1.65
C ALA A 106 -47.22 -8.71 0.51
N ASN A 107 -48.48 -8.37 0.20
CA ASN A 107 -48.80 -7.35 -0.80
C ASN A 107 -48.42 -5.93 -0.35
N ALA A 108 -48.65 -5.58 0.92
CA ALA A 108 -48.26 -4.28 1.47
C ALA A 108 -46.73 -4.10 1.47
N VAL A 109 -46.01 -5.12 1.93
CA VAL A 109 -44.54 -5.18 1.87
C VAL A 109 -44.06 -5.10 0.42
N ARG A 110 -44.67 -5.85 -0.51
CA ARG A 110 -44.34 -5.82 -1.94
C ARG A 110 -44.48 -4.42 -2.53
N GLY A 111 -45.58 -3.72 -2.27
CA GLY A 111 -45.79 -2.36 -2.76
C GLY A 111 -44.78 -1.35 -2.20
N GLN A 112 -44.34 -1.53 -0.95
CA GLN A 112 -43.27 -0.70 -0.38
C GLN A 112 -41.90 -1.03 -0.98
N ILE A 113 -41.59 -2.31 -1.23
CA ILE A 113 -40.36 -2.72 -1.94
C ILE A 113 -40.33 -2.09 -3.34
N GLU A 114 -41.42 -2.17 -4.08
CA GLU A 114 -41.57 -1.59 -5.43
C GLU A 114 -41.39 -0.06 -5.42
N ALA A 115 -41.69 0.61 -4.31
CA ALA A 115 -41.50 2.05 -4.13
C ALA A 115 -40.06 2.44 -3.75
N LEU A 116 -39.20 1.50 -3.33
CA LEU A 116 -37.81 1.79 -2.95
C LEU A 116 -37.04 2.35 -4.14
N SER A 117 -36.46 3.53 -3.97
CA SER A 117 -35.63 4.17 -4.99
C SER A 117 -34.23 3.57 -5.03
N PRO A 118 -33.52 3.65 -6.18
CA PRO A 118 -32.13 3.23 -6.27
C PRO A 118 -31.22 3.91 -5.25
N ARG A 119 -31.44 5.20 -4.98
CA ARG A 119 -30.68 5.96 -3.97
C ARG A 119 -30.85 5.42 -2.55
N CYS A 120 -32.07 5.02 -2.19
CA CYS A 120 -32.32 4.42 -0.87
C CYS A 120 -31.69 3.02 -0.76
N LEU A 121 -31.78 2.21 -1.80
CA LEU A 121 -31.17 0.87 -1.85
C LEU A 121 -29.64 0.90 -1.85
N ALA A 122 -29.03 1.89 -2.51
CA ALA A 122 -27.58 2.01 -2.61
C ALA A 122 -26.91 2.27 -1.24
N GLY A 123 -27.61 2.90 -0.30
CA GLY A 123 -27.03 3.36 0.97
C GLY A 123 -25.97 4.45 0.81
N ILE A 124 -25.91 5.09 -0.36
CA ILE A 124 -24.96 6.14 -0.71
C ILE A 124 -25.61 7.49 -0.40
N GLY A 125 -25.05 8.25 0.56
CA GLY A 125 -25.54 9.57 0.94
C GLY A 125 -26.91 9.55 1.62
N LEU A 126 -26.97 8.96 2.83
CA LEU A 126 -28.17 8.71 3.67
C LEU A 126 -29.09 9.91 3.98
N ALA A 127 -28.85 11.09 3.41
CA ALA A 127 -29.70 12.26 3.58
C ALA A 127 -31.10 12.15 2.92
N ASN A 128 -31.38 11.11 2.12
CA ASN A 128 -32.59 11.06 1.26
C ASN A 128 -33.48 9.82 1.39
N CYS A 129 -33.29 8.95 2.40
CA CYS A 129 -34.37 8.02 2.76
C CYS A 129 -35.01 8.54 4.06
N PRO A 130 -36.14 9.27 3.98
CA PRO A 130 -36.73 9.98 5.13
C PRO A 130 -37.12 9.04 6.29
N ASP A 131 -37.21 7.74 6.01
CA ASP A 131 -37.24 6.66 6.98
C ASP A 131 -36.23 5.58 6.57
N ALA A 132 -35.56 4.94 7.53
CA ALA A 132 -34.87 3.68 7.26
C ALA A 132 -35.91 2.69 6.70
N PRO A 133 -35.75 2.18 5.47
CA PRO A 133 -36.79 1.41 4.80
C PRO A 133 -37.17 0.13 5.57
N GLU A 134 -36.22 -0.43 6.32
CA GLU A 134 -36.44 -1.50 7.29
C GLU A 134 -37.36 -1.12 8.45
N GLY A 135 -37.23 0.10 8.98
CA GLY A 135 -38.11 0.62 10.03
C GLY A 135 -39.52 0.89 9.54
N ALA A 136 -39.67 1.44 8.33
CA ALA A 136 -40.98 1.65 7.70
C ALA A 136 -41.71 0.32 7.40
N LEU A 137 -40.96 -0.67 6.90
CA LEU A 137 -41.45 -2.04 6.70
C LEU A 137 -41.85 -2.67 8.04
N GLY A 138 -41.01 -2.54 9.07
CA GLY A 138 -41.26 -3.04 10.42
C GLY A 138 -42.55 -2.46 11.01
N ARG A 139 -42.75 -1.14 10.93
CA ARG A 139 -44.00 -0.48 11.36
C ARG A 139 -45.22 -0.97 10.59
N THR A 140 -45.11 -1.09 9.26
CA THR A 140 -46.21 -1.56 8.40
C THR A 140 -46.63 -2.98 8.75
N VAL A 141 -45.65 -3.85 8.99
CA VAL A 141 -45.90 -5.23 9.44
C VAL A 141 -46.49 -5.23 10.85
N ALA A 142 -45.96 -4.42 11.77
CA ALA A 142 -46.44 -4.33 13.15
C ALA A 142 -47.90 -3.87 13.24
N GLU A 143 -48.27 -2.84 12.46
CA GLU A 143 -49.65 -2.35 12.35
C GLU A 143 -50.60 -3.45 11.87
N ARG A 144 -50.20 -4.21 10.85
CA ARG A 144 -51.01 -5.30 10.28
C ARG A 144 -51.13 -6.51 11.19
N LEU A 145 -50.13 -6.75 12.04
CA LEU A 145 -50.13 -7.80 13.04
C LEU A 145 -50.74 -7.34 14.38
N HIS A 146 -51.11 -6.06 14.51
CA HIS A 146 -51.58 -5.43 15.74
C HIS A 146 -50.63 -5.61 16.92
N VAL A 147 -49.32 -5.46 16.67
CA VAL A 147 -48.26 -5.49 17.68
C VAL A 147 -47.53 -4.16 17.75
N ALA A 148 -46.85 -3.94 18.87
CA ALA A 148 -45.98 -2.79 19.06
C ALA A 148 -44.76 -2.86 18.10
N PRO A 149 -44.37 -1.75 17.41
CA PRO A 149 -43.34 -1.76 16.37
C PRO A 149 -41.96 -2.30 16.80
N GLU A 150 -41.62 -2.15 18.07
CA GLU A 150 -40.36 -2.64 18.66
C GLU A 150 -40.28 -4.18 18.67
N MET A 151 -41.43 -4.86 18.54
CA MET A 151 -41.53 -6.31 18.44
C MET A 151 -41.35 -6.83 17.00
N VAL A 152 -41.23 -5.96 15.99
CA VAL A 152 -41.07 -6.37 14.60
C VAL A 152 -39.80 -5.77 14.01
N SER A 153 -38.93 -6.62 13.50
CA SER A 153 -37.81 -6.18 12.66
C SER A 153 -37.98 -6.72 11.25
N ALA A 154 -37.96 -5.81 10.27
CA ALA A 154 -37.86 -6.18 8.87
C ALA A 154 -36.42 -5.91 8.42
N GLN A 155 -35.84 -6.86 7.69
CA GLN A 155 -34.51 -6.72 7.11
C GLN A 155 -34.62 -6.77 5.60
N ILE A 156 -34.07 -5.77 4.93
CA ILE A 156 -33.95 -5.74 3.47
C ILE A 156 -32.67 -6.48 3.10
N ARG A 157 -32.81 -7.52 2.27
CA ARG A 157 -31.70 -8.27 1.70
C ARG A 157 -31.72 -8.06 0.19
N LEU A 158 -30.61 -7.58 -0.34
CA LEU A 158 -30.36 -7.53 -1.77
C LEU A 158 -29.40 -8.64 -2.17
N ASP A 159 -29.56 -9.11 -3.38
CA ASP A 159 -28.48 -9.84 -4.05
C ASP A 159 -27.25 -8.91 -4.17
N PRO A 160 -26.03 -9.36 -3.82
CA PRO A 160 -24.85 -8.52 -3.85
C PRO A 160 -24.55 -7.89 -5.23
N ALA A 161 -24.82 -8.60 -6.33
CA ALA A 161 -24.58 -8.09 -7.68
C ALA A 161 -25.62 -7.03 -8.05
N GLU A 162 -26.89 -7.23 -7.68
CA GLU A 162 -27.95 -6.22 -7.85
C GLU A 162 -27.63 -4.95 -7.03
N LEU A 163 -27.18 -5.11 -5.78
CA LEU A 163 -26.79 -3.97 -4.93
C LEU A 163 -25.62 -3.18 -5.53
N ALA A 164 -24.59 -3.88 -6.04
CA ALA A 164 -23.47 -3.23 -6.69
C ALA A 164 -23.92 -2.49 -7.98
N ALA A 165 -24.79 -3.08 -8.79
CA ALA A 165 -25.34 -2.44 -9.99
C ALA A 165 -26.16 -1.18 -9.66
N VAL A 166 -26.99 -1.24 -8.60
CA VAL A 166 -27.74 -0.08 -8.10
C VAL A 166 -26.80 1.01 -7.61
N ARG A 167 -25.76 0.67 -6.85
CA ARG A 167 -24.76 1.63 -6.37
C ARG A 167 -24.04 2.32 -7.52
N VAL A 168 -23.59 1.56 -8.52
CA VAL A 168 -22.99 2.07 -9.76
C VAL A 168 -23.94 3.03 -10.49
N SER A 169 -25.22 2.68 -10.61
CA SER A 169 -26.21 3.55 -11.26
C SER A 169 -26.41 4.87 -10.49
N VAL A 170 -26.46 4.82 -9.16
CA VAL A 170 -26.59 6.01 -8.32
C VAL A 170 -25.33 6.88 -8.38
N LEU A 171 -24.15 6.26 -8.40
CA LEU A 171 -22.88 6.98 -8.53
C LEU A 171 -22.80 7.76 -9.85
N ARG A 172 -23.23 7.17 -10.97
CA ARG A 172 -23.32 7.86 -12.27
C ARG A 172 -24.23 9.09 -12.22
N GLU A 173 -25.37 8.96 -11.53
CA GLU A 173 -26.31 10.07 -11.36
C GLU A 173 -25.73 11.19 -10.48
N LEU A 174 -25.04 10.83 -9.39
CA LEU A 174 -24.44 11.76 -8.44
C LEU A 174 -23.26 12.52 -9.03
N VAL A 175 -22.40 11.83 -9.78
CA VAL A 175 -21.16 12.39 -10.35
C VAL A 175 -21.49 13.20 -11.61
N GLY A 176 -22.40 12.70 -12.46
CA GLY A 176 -22.77 13.36 -13.70
C GLY A 176 -21.58 13.60 -14.63
N ARG A 177 -21.62 14.69 -15.40
CA ARG A 177 -20.50 15.10 -16.25
C ARG A 177 -19.50 15.92 -15.42
N PRO A 178 -18.21 15.57 -15.40
CA PRO A 178 -17.25 16.28 -14.56
C PRO A 178 -17.03 17.70 -15.10
N SER A 179 -16.83 18.65 -14.19
CA SER A 179 -16.60 20.06 -14.53
C SER A 179 -15.25 20.33 -15.21
N ARG A 180 -14.34 19.35 -15.15
CA ARG A 180 -12.96 19.37 -15.64
C ARG A 180 -12.49 17.95 -15.90
N ARG A 181 -11.49 17.81 -16.77
CA ARG A 181 -10.74 16.55 -16.93
C ARG A 181 -9.54 16.54 -15.97
N VAL A 182 -8.98 15.38 -15.68
CA VAL A 182 -7.82 15.23 -14.80
C VAL A 182 -6.70 14.50 -15.51
N LEU A 183 -5.51 15.11 -15.51
CA LEU A 183 -4.27 14.48 -15.96
C LEU A 183 -3.37 14.21 -14.75
N LEU A 184 -3.20 12.94 -14.40
CA LEU A 184 -2.29 12.47 -13.37
C LEU A 184 -1.03 11.89 -14.01
N VAL A 185 0.13 12.48 -13.69
CA VAL A 185 1.44 12.08 -14.21
C VAL A 185 2.31 11.65 -13.04
N GLY A 186 2.68 10.37 -12.99
CA GLY A 186 3.61 9.83 -12.02
C GLY A 186 5.03 9.84 -12.55
N TRP A 187 5.96 10.49 -11.85
CA TRP A 187 7.40 10.36 -12.08
C TRP A 187 8.01 9.61 -10.91
N ASP A 188 8.44 8.37 -11.12
CA ASP A 188 9.00 7.53 -10.07
C ASP A 188 10.32 8.12 -9.53
N GLY A 189 10.51 8.13 -8.21
CA GLY A 189 11.75 8.62 -7.58
C GLY A 189 12.14 10.07 -7.90
N ALA A 190 11.20 10.91 -8.33
CA ALA A 190 11.50 12.29 -8.69
C ALA A 190 11.74 13.14 -7.43
N ASP A 191 12.76 14.00 -7.50
CA ASP A 191 13.21 14.80 -6.35
C ASP A 191 13.48 16.26 -6.72
N TRP A 192 13.17 17.18 -5.80
CA TRP A 192 13.45 18.60 -6.00
C TRP A 192 14.95 18.92 -6.07
N GLU A 193 15.82 18.08 -5.49
CA GLU A 193 17.27 18.19 -5.56
C GLU A 193 17.78 18.20 -7.01
N ILE A 194 17.15 17.44 -7.91
CA ILE A 194 17.49 17.45 -9.34
C ILE A 194 16.57 18.38 -10.16
N LEU A 195 15.28 18.44 -9.83
CA LEU A 195 14.30 19.19 -10.63
C LEU A 195 14.44 20.71 -10.52
N GLU A 196 14.64 21.27 -9.31
CA GLU A 196 14.76 22.73 -9.14
C GLU A 196 15.99 23.31 -9.87
N PRO A 197 17.19 22.68 -9.82
CA PRO A 197 18.31 23.09 -10.67
C PRO A 197 18.01 23.05 -12.17
N LEU A 198 17.34 22.00 -12.66
CA LEU A 198 17.01 21.87 -14.08
C LEU A 198 15.98 22.89 -14.56
N VAL A 199 14.99 23.23 -13.72
CA VAL A 199 14.05 24.35 -13.96
C VAL A 199 14.82 25.67 -14.06
N ARG A 200 15.75 25.94 -13.13
CA ARG A 200 16.60 27.15 -13.16
C ARG A 200 17.49 27.21 -14.42
N LYS A 201 17.95 26.07 -14.91
CA LYS A 201 18.68 25.93 -16.18
C LYS A 201 17.77 26.04 -17.43
N ARG A 202 16.46 26.24 -17.26
CA ARG A 202 15.45 26.27 -18.34
C ARG A 202 15.36 24.98 -19.16
N MET A 203 15.73 23.85 -18.56
CA MET A 203 15.67 22.53 -19.20
C MET A 203 14.30 21.84 -19.03
N MET A 204 13.47 22.37 -18.13
CA MET A 204 12.16 21.84 -17.74
C MET A 204 11.05 22.90 -17.90
N PRO A 205 10.83 23.46 -19.09
CA PRO A 205 9.88 24.57 -19.29
C PRO A 205 8.43 24.22 -18.94
N ASN A 206 7.99 22.97 -19.13
CA ASN A 206 6.60 22.58 -18.84
C ASN A 206 6.37 22.45 -17.35
N LEU A 207 7.28 21.81 -16.62
CA LEU A 207 7.28 21.77 -15.16
C LEU A 207 7.34 23.19 -14.57
N ALA A 208 8.23 24.04 -15.10
CA ALA A 208 8.34 25.44 -14.66
C ALA A 208 7.01 26.19 -14.80
N ARG A 209 6.27 25.95 -15.89
CA ARG A 209 4.95 26.52 -16.13
C ARG A 209 3.92 26.04 -15.10
N LEU A 210 3.85 24.73 -14.84
CA LEU A 210 2.96 24.17 -13.82
C LEU A 210 3.29 24.69 -12.41
N MET A 211 4.58 24.77 -12.05
CA MET A 211 5.03 25.33 -10.77
C MET A 211 4.65 26.81 -10.63
N ALA A 212 4.72 27.57 -11.73
CA ALA A 212 4.36 28.97 -11.72
C ALA A 212 2.85 29.16 -11.52
N GLU A 213 2.01 28.31 -12.09
CA GLU A 213 0.54 28.46 -12.12
C GLU A 213 -0.20 27.69 -11.01
N GLY A 214 0.49 26.76 -10.33
CA GLY A 214 -0.13 25.84 -9.38
C GLY A 214 0.35 25.93 -7.93
N SER A 215 0.15 24.83 -7.21
CA SER A 215 0.62 24.53 -5.87
C SER A 215 1.60 23.36 -5.94
N TRP A 216 2.76 23.45 -5.29
CA TRP A 216 3.79 22.42 -5.42
C TRP A 216 4.65 22.31 -4.16
N GLY A 217 5.33 21.18 -3.97
CA GLY A 217 6.16 20.95 -2.79
C GLY A 217 6.58 19.50 -2.64
N GLY A 218 7.08 19.13 -1.47
CA GLY A 218 7.42 17.74 -1.16
C GLY A 218 6.16 16.88 -0.98
N LEU A 219 6.22 15.60 -1.36
CA LEU A 219 5.17 14.62 -1.11
C LEU A 219 5.72 13.50 -0.20
N ALA A 220 5.28 13.46 1.05
CA ALA A 220 5.73 12.49 2.05
C ALA A 220 5.25 11.08 1.71
N SER A 221 6.20 10.15 1.65
CA SER A 221 5.97 8.75 1.29
C SER A 221 5.56 7.89 2.49
N ILE A 222 5.35 6.59 2.24
CA ILE A 222 5.09 5.57 3.26
C ILE A 222 6.26 4.60 3.38
N THR A 223 6.30 3.84 4.48
CA THR A 223 7.36 2.85 4.74
C THR A 223 6.81 1.43 4.53
N PRO A 224 7.56 0.54 3.86
CA PRO A 224 8.87 0.76 3.23
C PRO A 224 8.79 1.56 1.93
N LEU A 225 9.91 2.19 1.53
CA LEU A 225 10.02 3.03 0.33
C LEU A 225 10.13 2.18 -0.95
N LEU A 226 9.06 1.43 -1.23
CA LEU A 226 8.96 0.52 -2.37
C LEU A 226 7.81 0.95 -3.29
N SER A 227 8.13 1.21 -4.55
CA SER A 227 7.22 1.77 -5.55
C SER A 227 5.90 0.98 -5.68
N PRO A 228 5.85 -0.38 -5.72
CA PRO A 228 4.57 -1.10 -5.83
C PRO A 228 3.57 -0.77 -4.72
N LEU A 229 4.05 -0.63 -3.48
CA LEU A 229 3.23 -0.33 -2.31
C LEU A 229 2.70 1.10 -2.40
N ILE A 230 3.59 2.05 -2.71
CA ILE A 230 3.28 3.47 -2.66
C ILE A 230 2.37 3.87 -3.85
N TRP A 231 2.68 3.44 -5.08
CA TRP A 231 1.84 3.72 -6.25
C TRP A 231 0.44 3.10 -6.12
N THR A 232 0.34 1.91 -5.51
CA THR A 232 -0.97 1.30 -5.23
C THR A 232 -1.71 2.07 -4.13
N SER A 233 -1.02 2.53 -3.09
CA SER A 233 -1.61 3.39 -2.05
C SER A 233 -2.13 4.71 -2.64
N MET A 234 -1.38 5.36 -3.53
CA MET A 234 -1.82 6.57 -4.23
C MET A 234 -3.04 6.32 -5.14
N ALA A 235 -3.11 5.15 -5.78
CA ALA A 235 -4.21 4.80 -6.68
C ALA A 235 -5.47 4.32 -5.95
N THR A 236 -5.39 3.94 -4.68
CA THR A 236 -6.51 3.33 -3.94
C THR A 236 -6.96 4.15 -2.72
N GLY A 237 -6.10 5.03 -2.21
CA GLY A 237 -6.34 5.86 -1.03
C GLY A 237 -6.18 5.14 0.32
N VAL A 238 -5.81 3.85 0.31
CA VAL A 238 -5.65 3.01 1.50
C VAL A 238 -4.22 2.48 1.62
N GLY A 239 -3.87 1.88 2.76
CA GLY A 239 -2.51 1.37 3.01
C GLY A 239 -2.19 0.00 2.39
N PRO A 240 -0.90 -0.40 2.36
CA PRO A 240 -0.48 -1.69 1.82
C PRO A 240 -1.12 -2.92 2.45
N GLU A 241 -1.35 -2.87 3.76
CA GLU A 241 -2.04 -3.91 4.51
C GLU A 241 -3.53 -4.03 4.15
N GLU A 242 -4.11 -3.04 3.49
CA GLU A 242 -5.50 -3.04 3.01
C GLU A 242 -5.54 -3.45 1.54
N HIS A 243 -4.73 -2.83 0.68
CA HIS A 243 -4.74 -3.13 -0.75
C HIS A 243 -4.02 -4.43 -1.11
N GLY A 244 -3.10 -4.94 -0.31
CA GLY A 244 -2.49 -6.28 -0.49
C GLY A 244 -1.19 -6.32 -1.31
N ILE A 245 -0.93 -5.33 -2.15
CA ILE A 245 0.39 -5.17 -2.79
C ILE A 245 1.45 -4.82 -1.75
N LEU A 246 2.36 -5.75 -1.47
CA LEU A 246 3.34 -5.65 -0.37
C LEU A 246 4.81 -5.78 -0.83
N ASP A 247 5.07 -6.12 -2.09
CA ASP A 247 6.42 -6.33 -2.59
C ASP A 247 6.49 -6.18 -4.12
N PHE A 248 7.69 -6.26 -4.69
CA PHE A 248 7.93 -6.35 -6.14
C PHE A 248 7.63 -7.74 -6.70
N VAL A 249 7.51 -8.76 -5.85
CA VAL A 249 7.32 -10.17 -6.23
C VAL A 249 6.15 -10.75 -5.48
N GLU A 250 5.31 -11.51 -6.18
CA GLU A 250 4.24 -12.32 -5.60
C GLU A 250 4.50 -13.81 -5.85
N VAL A 251 3.73 -14.66 -5.17
CA VAL A 251 3.62 -16.08 -5.53
C VAL A 251 2.40 -16.31 -6.40
N ASP A 252 2.61 -16.82 -7.61
CA ASP A 252 1.54 -17.22 -8.50
C ASP A 252 0.80 -18.44 -7.92
N PRO A 253 -0.52 -18.38 -7.66
CA PRO A 253 -1.23 -19.44 -6.97
C PRO A 253 -1.40 -20.71 -7.81
N GLY A 254 -1.31 -20.61 -9.14
CA GLY A 254 -1.49 -21.76 -10.03
C GLY A 254 -0.21 -22.59 -10.19
N SER A 255 0.94 -21.92 -10.30
CA SER A 255 2.25 -22.56 -10.48
C SER A 255 3.06 -22.69 -9.18
N GLY A 256 2.68 -21.94 -8.15
CA GLY A 256 3.47 -21.73 -6.94
C GLY A 256 4.76 -20.96 -7.17
N ALA A 257 5.01 -20.44 -8.38
CA ALA A 257 6.25 -19.77 -8.72
C ALA A 257 6.26 -18.32 -8.25
N LYS A 258 7.44 -17.80 -7.90
CA LYS A 258 7.63 -16.37 -7.70
C LYS A 258 7.61 -15.63 -9.04
N VAL A 259 6.70 -14.66 -9.16
CA VAL A 259 6.48 -13.87 -10.36
C VAL A 259 6.50 -12.38 -10.01
N PRO A 260 6.80 -11.50 -10.98
CA PRO A 260 6.59 -10.07 -10.80
C PRO A 260 5.21 -9.76 -10.21
N ILE A 261 5.14 -8.79 -9.30
CA ILE A 261 3.88 -8.35 -8.69
C ILE A 261 2.82 -8.00 -9.75
N THR A 262 1.58 -8.41 -9.51
CA THR A 262 0.48 -8.22 -10.44
C THR A 262 -0.69 -7.49 -9.79
N GLY A 263 -1.61 -6.97 -10.61
CA GLY A 263 -2.86 -6.39 -10.15
C GLY A 263 -3.79 -7.39 -9.46
N ARG A 264 -3.57 -8.71 -9.61
CA ARG A 264 -4.41 -9.75 -8.97
C ARG A 264 -4.38 -9.69 -7.46
N GLN A 265 -3.24 -9.31 -6.89
CA GLN A 265 -3.10 -9.18 -5.44
C GLN A 265 -3.83 -7.97 -4.89
N ARG A 266 -4.25 -7.02 -5.74
CA ARG A 266 -4.95 -5.83 -5.28
C ARG A 266 -6.35 -6.18 -4.80
N ARG A 267 -6.58 -5.97 -3.50
CA ARG A 267 -7.83 -6.33 -2.81
C ARG A 267 -8.90 -5.24 -2.87
N VAL A 268 -8.58 -4.06 -3.37
CA VAL A 268 -9.47 -2.89 -3.37
C VAL A 268 -9.49 -2.21 -4.75
N PRO A 269 -10.59 -1.52 -5.12
CA PRO A 269 -10.64 -0.77 -6.39
C PRO A 269 -9.68 0.43 -6.38
N ALA A 270 -9.09 0.71 -7.53
CA ALA A 270 -8.25 1.88 -7.78
C ALA A 270 -9.02 2.98 -8.50
N LEU A 271 -8.47 4.19 -8.58
CA LEU A 271 -9.07 5.39 -9.18
C LEU A 271 -9.71 5.15 -10.55
N TRP A 272 -9.10 4.33 -11.41
CA TRP A 272 -9.67 4.00 -12.72
C TRP A 272 -10.93 3.12 -12.62
N ASN A 273 -11.01 2.22 -11.63
CA ASN A 273 -12.21 1.44 -11.36
C ASN A 273 -13.32 2.35 -10.79
N LEU A 274 -12.97 3.26 -9.87
CA LEU A 274 -13.89 4.23 -9.27
C LEU A 274 -14.51 5.15 -10.33
N ALA A 275 -13.67 5.74 -11.19
CA ALA A 275 -14.09 6.58 -12.29
C ALA A 275 -14.96 5.81 -13.30
N SER A 276 -14.56 4.59 -13.69
CA SER A 276 -15.35 3.74 -14.59
C SER A 276 -16.72 3.38 -14.01
N ALA A 277 -16.78 3.05 -12.71
CA ALA A 277 -18.02 2.78 -12.01
C ALA A 277 -18.95 4.02 -12.01
N ALA A 278 -18.38 5.21 -11.81
CA ALA A 278 -19.09 6.48 -11.93
C ALA A 278 -19.45 6.88 -13.38
N GLY A 279 -19.12 6.07 -14.39
CA GLY A 279 -19.43 6.32 -15.79
C GLY A 279 -18.48 7.30 -16.48
N LEU A 280 -17.38 7.68 -15.83
CA LEU A 280 -16.34 8.54 -16.39
C LEU A 280 -15.42 7.73 -17.28
N SER A 281 -14.89 8.36 -18.34
CA SER A 281 -13.94 7.70 -19.24
C SER A 281 -12.51 7.81 -18.72
N VAL A 282 -11.73 6.74 -18.82
CA VAL A 282 -10.35 6.68 -18.30
C VAL A 282 -9.33 6.24 -19.35
N ILE A 283 -8.12 6.78 -19.24
CA ILE A 283 -6.90 6.29 -19.88
C ILE A 283 -5.88 6.01 -18.79
N VAL A 284 -5.36 4.79 -18.71
CA VAL A 284 -4.29 4.42 -17.78
C VAL A 284 -3.14 3.85 -18.60
N SER A 285 -1.92 4.33 -18.41
CA SER A 285 -0.74 3.87 -19.14
C SER A 285 0.43 3.57 -18.22
N GLY A 286 0.82 2.29 -18.17
CA GLY A 286 2.03 1.81 -17.51
C GLY A 286 1.98 1.79 -15.98
N TRP A 287 0.83 2.09 -15.37
CA TRP A 287 0.71 2.18 -13.91
C TRP A 287 1.16 0.87 -13.23
N TRP A 288 1.88 0.97 -12.12
CA TRP A 288 2.45 -0.21 -11.47
C TRP A 288 1.38 -1.22 -11.01
N ALA A 289 1.68 -2.51 -11.10
CA ALA A 289 0.78 -3.62 -10.75
C ALA A 289 -0.62 -3.48 -11.39
N SER A 290 -0.66 -3.19 -12.69
CA SER A 290 -1.90 -3.03 -13.47
C SER A 290 -2.15 -4.15 -14.47
N TRP A 291 -1.24 -5.13 -14.55
CA TRP A 291 -1.47 -6.37 -15.28
C TRP A 291 -2.09 -7.46 -14.41
N PRO A 292 -3.06 -8.24 -14.93
CA PRO A 292 -3.72 -8.07 -16.21
C PRO A 292 -4.52 -6.79 -16.31
N ALA A 293 -4.60 -6.22 -17.52
CA ALA A 293 -5.37 -5.04 -17.79
C ALA A 293 -6.86 -5.27 -17.49
N GLU A 294 -7.39 -4.46 -16.57
CA GLU A 294 -8.75 -4.58 -16.06
C GLU A 294 -9.79 -3.96 -16.99
N PRO A 295 -11.06 -4.44 -16.94
CA PRO A 295 -12.16 -3.77 -17.60
C PRO A 295 -12.38 -2.35 -17.07
N VAL A 296 -12.29 -1.37 -17.96
CA VAL A 296 -12.51 0.05 -17.66
C VAL A 296 -13.41 0.71 -18.70
N ASN A 297 -14.03 1.84 -18.36
CA ASN A 297 -14.73 2.67 -19.33
C ASN A 297 -13.70 3.50 -20.13
N GLY A 298 -12.97 2.89 -21.05
CA GLY A 298 -11.91 3.57 -21.80
C GLY A 298 -10.77 2.63 -22.15
N VAL A 299 -9.54 3.06 -21.90
CA VAL A 299 -8.34 2.29 -22.25
C VAL A 299 -7.44 2.11 -21.03
N LEU A 300 -7.04 0.86 -20.76
CA LEU A 300 -6.01 0.56 -19.76
C LEU A 300 -4.87 -0.19 -20.45
N ILE A 301 -3.71 0.42 -20.50
CA ILE A 301 -2.45 -0.16 -20.97
C ILE A 301 -1.63 -0.52 -19.73
N SER A 302 -1.49 -1.82 -19.47
CA SER A 302 -0.82 -2.30 -18.25
C SER A 302 0.69 -2.05 -18.25
N ASP A 303 1.31 -2.21 -17.08
CA ASP A 303 2.77 -2.25 -16.87
C ASP A 303 3.49 -3.38 -17.62
N ARG A 304 2.78 -4.19 -18.42
CA ARG A 304 3.35 -5.30 -19.23
C ARG A 304 3.34 -5.06 -20.72
N LEU A 305 2.96 -3.88 -21.20
CA LEU A 305 3.12 -3.52 -22.61
C LEU A 305 4.59 -3.48 -23.02
N PHE A 306 5.42 -2.81 -22.22
CA PHE A 306 6.87 -2.86 -22.32
C PHE A 306 7.39 -3.08 -20.92
N PHE A 307 7.77 -4.31 -20.62
CA PHE A 307 8.34 -4.59 -19.32
C PHE A 307 9.83 -4.30 -19.36
N LEU A 308 10.23 -3.13 -18.87
CA LEU A 308 11.65 -2.74 -18.85
C LEU A 308 12.53 -3.79 -18.17
N LEU A 309 11.96 -4.53 -17.22
CA LEU A 309 12.63 -5.59 -16.47
C LEU A 309 12.67 -6.95 -17.20
N SER A 310 12.28 -7.02 -18.49
CA SER A 310 12.34 -8.22 -19.36
C SER A 310 12.92 -7.91 -20.75
N ASP A 311 13.62 -8.86 -21.35
CA ASP A 311 14.40 -8.68 -22.59
C ASP A 311 13.60 -8.70 -23.90
N ALA A 312 12.28 -8.86 -23.87
CA ALA A 312 11.48 -8.97 -25.09
C ALA A 312 10.32 -7.98 -25.15
N VAL A 313 10.28 -7.21 -26.24
CA VAL A 313 9.09 -6.49 -26.71
C VAL A 313 8.12 -7.44 -27.44
N ALA A 314 8.59 -8.62 -27.84
CA ALA A 314 7.96 -9.41 -28.90
C ALA A 314 6.88 -10.41 -28.45
N GLU A 315 6.87 -10.88 -27.20
CA GLU A 315 5.80 -11.75 -26.69
C GLU A 315 5.44 -11.32 -25.27
N GLY A 316 4.30 -10.63 -25.14
CA GLY A 316 3.80 -10.24 -23.81
C GLY A 316 3.40 -11.47 -22.99
N PRO A 317 3.41 -11.36 -21.65
CA PRO A 317 2.99 -12.47 -20.79
C PRO A 317 1.56 -12.91 -21.15
N PRO A 318 1.22 -14.21 -21.00
CA PRO A 318 -0.11 -14.72 -21.29
C PRO A 318 -1.14 -14.02 -20.40
N GLY A 319 -2.04 -13.22 -21.00
CA GLY A 319 -3.05 -12.44 -20.29
C GLY A 319 -3.39 -11.14 -21.03
N THR A 320 -4.37 -10.39 -20.54
CA THR A 320 -4.75 -9.11 -21.15
C THR A 320 -3.73 -8.04 -20.82
N VAL A 321 -3.03 -7.50 -21.82
CA VAL A 321 -2.04 -6.42 -21.61
C VAL A 321 -2.67 -5.05 -21.84
N VAL A 322 -3.67 -4.99 -22.73
CA VAL A 322 -4.46 -3.79 -22.99
C VAL A 322 -5.95 -4.10 -22.88
N PHE A 323 -6.70 -3.24 -22.19
CA PHE A 323 -8.15 -3.23 -22.26
C PHE A 323 -8.63 -2.02 -23.09
N PRO A 324 -9.61 -2.19 -24.01
CA PRO A 324 -10.18 -3.47 -24.44
C PRO A 324 -9.15 -4.30 -25.24
N PRO A 325 -9.20 -5.65 -25.16
CA PRO A 325 -8.21 -6.54 -25.81
C PRO A 325 -8.07 -6.32 -27.32
N ALA A 326 -9.14 -5.90 -27.99
CA ALA A 326 -9.14 -5.62 -29.43
C ALA A 326 -8.16 -4.50 -29.84
N ARG A 327 -7.75 -3.64 -28.90
CA ARG A 327 -6.79 -2.57 -29.13
C ARG A 327 -5.35 -2.98 -28.84
N GLU A 328 -5.09 -4.17 -28.30
CA GLU A 328 -3.73 -4.59 -27.96
C GLU A 328 -2.74 -4.56 -29.15
N PRO A 329 -3.11 -4.98 -30.39
CA PRO A 329 -2.17 -4.99 -31.52
C PRO A 329 -1.59 -3.62 -31.89
N GLU A 330 -2.38 -2.53 -31.77
CA GLU A 330 -1.89 -1.19 -32.10
C GLU A 330 -0.86 -0.69 -31.09
N PHE A 331 -1.02 -1.02 -29.80
CA PHE A 331 -0.08 -0.62 -28.76
C PHE A 331 1.19 -1.48 -28.78
N ARG A 332 1.09 -2.77 -29.13
CA ARG A 332 2.28 -3.59 -29.38
C ARG A 332 3.11 -3.04 -30.54
N THR A 333 2.44 -2.66 -31.65
CA THR A 333 3.09 -1.98 -32.78
C THR A 333 3.80 -0.69 -32.34
N LEU A 334 3.19 0.09 -31.44
CA LEU A 334 3.81 1.29 -30.86
C LEU A 334 5.06 0.94 -30.04
N ALA A 335 5.00 -0.09 -29.19
CA ALA A 335 6.12 -0.50 -28.35
C ALA A 335 7.32 -0.98 -29.20
N GLU A 336 7.06 -1.79 -30.23
CA GLU A 336 8.10 -2.21 -31.19
C GLU A 336 8.70 -1.03 -31.95
N ARG A 337 7.86 -0.05 -32.35
CA ARG A 337 8.35 1.18 -32.98
C ARG A 337 9.21 1.98 -32.02
N ALA A 338 8.82 2.12 -30.76
CA ALA A 338 9.59 2.81 -29.73
C ALA A 338 10.98 2.14 -29.55
N GLU A 339 11.05 0.82 -29.57
CA GLU A 339 12.30 0.08 -29.52
C GLU A 339 13.18 0.33 -30.76
N ARG A 340 12.62 0.21 -31.96
CA ARG A 340 13.34 0.42 -33.23
C ARG A 340 13.86 1.85 -33.36
N GLU A 341 13.06 2.85 -32.97
CA GLU A 341 13.41 4.26 -33.08
C GLU A 341 14.29 4.77 -31.92
N THR A 342 14.52 3.97 -30.88
CA THR A 342 15.53 4.25 -29.86
C THR A 342 16.85 3.62 -30.30
N ASP A 343 17.35 4.15 -31.41
CA ASP A 343 18.57 3.70 -32.08
C ASP A 343 19.83 4.35 -31.50
N GLU A 344 20.98 4.00 -32.08
CA GLU A 344 22.28 4.56 -31.69
C GLU A 344 22.30 6.09 -31.70
N LYS A 345 21.69 6.70 -32.73
CA LYS A 345 21.70 8.15 -32.91
C LYS A 345 20.94 8.83 -31.78
N VAL A 346 19.78 8.30 -31.42
CA VAL A 346 18.97 8.83 -30.30
C VAL A 346 19.69 8.65 -28.97
N VAL A 347 20.22 7.45 -28.69
CA VAL A 347 20.91 7.17 -27.43
C VAL A 347 22.12 8.07 -27.27
N ARG A 348 22.99 8.14 -28.29
CA ARG A 348 24.22 8.95 -28.23
C ARG A 348 23.95 10.46 -28.22
N ALA A 349 22.81 10.91 -28.72
CA ALA A 349 22.39 12.31 -28.60
C ALA A 349 22.03 12.68 -27.15
N LEU A 350 21.60 11.72 -26.32
CA LEU A 350 21.19 11.96 -24.94
C LEU A 350 22.27 11.57 -23.93
N LEU A 351 22.96 10.46 -24.16
CA LEU A 351 24.10 9.97 -23.39
C LEU A 351 25.34 9.96 -24.32
N PRO A 352 26.21 10.98 -24.28
CA PRO A 352 27.22 11.24 -25.31
C PRO A 352 28.43 10.27 -25.28
N VAL A 353 28.16 8.98 -25.50
CA VAL A 353 29.17 7.92 -25.59
C VAL A 353 29.71 7.75 -27.02
N GLY A 354 30.92 7.20 -27.13
CA GLY A 354 31.51 6.83 -28.41
C GLY A 354 30.74 5.69 -29.10
N ALA A 355 30.77 5.66 -30.44
CA ALA A 355 30.09 4.63 -31.23
C ALA A 355 30.53 3.20 -30.85
N GLU A 356 31.84 3.02 -30.60
CA GLU A 356 32.39 1.73 -30.20
C GLU A 356 31.89 1.27 -28.84
N ALA A 357 31.87 2.17 -27.85
CA ALA A 357 31.35 1.88 -26.52
C ALA A 357 29.87 1.50 -26.58
N TYR A 358 29.09 2.21 -27.40
CA TYR A 358 27.68 1.88 -27.63
C TYR A 358 27.51 0.48 -28.24
N ARG A 359 28.18 0.19 -29.37
CA ARG A 359 28.06 -1.13 -30.02
C ARG A 359 28.42 -2.27 -29.07
N LYS A 360 29.54 -2.14 -28.35
CA LYS A 360 29.97 -3.12 -27.36
C LYS A 360 28.95 -3.32 -26.23
N ALA A 361 28.32 -2.25 -25.75
CA ALA A 361 27.29 -2.34 -24.72
C ALA A 361 26.04 -3.07 -25.20
N ILE A 362 25.53 -2.71 -26.39
CA ILE A 362 24.32 -3.32 -26.96
C ILE A 362 24.55 -4.78 -27.36
N GLU A 363 25.71 -5.11 -27.93
CA GLU A 363 26.08 -6.49 -28.27
C GLU A 363 26.20 -7.38 -27.02
N ALA A 364 26.60 -6.81 -25.88
CA ALA A 364 26.75 -7.54 -24.64
C ALA A 364 25.42 -7.90 -23.95
N ARG A 365 24.30 -7.24 -24.32
CA ARG A 365 22.94 -7.50 -23.82
C ARG A 365 22.88 -7.64 -22.29
N ARG A 366 23.49 -6.69 -21.60
CA ARG A 366 23.56 -6.68 -20.13
C ARG A 366 22.40 -5.94 -19.47
N GLY A 367 21.56 -5.26 -20.25
CA GLY A 367 20.41 -4.52 -19.78
C GLY A 367 20.80 -3.50 -18.70
N MET A 368 20.08 -3.51 -17.58
CA MET A 368 20.32 -2.58 -16.46
C MET A 368 21.69 -2.76 -15.76
N GLN A 369 22.43 -3.84 -16.06
CA GLN A 369 23.80 -4.03 -15.55
C GLN A 369 24.85 -3.25 -16.34
N ASP A 370 24.49 -2.64 -17.47
CA ASP A 370 25.36 -1.77 -18.26
C ASP A 370 24.74 -0.36 -18.37
N PRO A 371 25.49 0.71 -18.06
CA PRO A 371 24.94 2.07 -18.04
C PRO A 371 24.50 2.58 -19.41
N ILE A 372 24.99 2.02 -20.51
CA ILE A 372 24.62 2.43 -21.87
C ILE A 372 23.41 1.62 -22.36
N ASP A 373 23.45 0.29 -22.20
CA ASP A 373 22.33 -0.59 -22.58
C ASP A 373 21.09 -0.30 -21.71
N GLY A 374 21.29 -0.15 -20.40
CA GLY A 374 20.26 0.28 -19.45
C GLY A 374 19.63 1.62 -19.83
N PHE A 375 20.45 2.63 -20.21
CA PHE A 375 19.94 3.94 -20.61
C PHE A 375 19.07 3.84 -21.87
N ARG A 376 19.49 3.03 -22.86
CA ARG A 376 18.67 2.75 -24.04
C ARG A 376 17.32 2.13 -23.64
N ARG A 377 17.31 1.13 -22.77
CA ARG A 377 16.08 0.47 -22.32
C ARG A 377 15.14 1.45 -21.62
N ILE A 378 15.65 2.28 -20.71
CA ILE A 378 14.84 3.29 -20.01
C ILE A 378 14.18 4.24 -21.02
N MET A 379 14.92 4.64 -22.06
CA MET A 379 14.38 5.46 -23.16
C MET A 379 13.28 4.76 -23.94
N VAL A 380 13.42 3.45 -24.22
CA VAL A 380 12.36 2.66 -24.87
C VAL A 380 11.09 2.67 -24.01
N GLY A 381 11.20 2.35 -22.71
CA GLY A 381 10.04 2.34 -21.80
C GLY A 381 9.37 3.70 -21.67
N THR A 382 10.17 4.77 -21.57
CA THR A 382 9.68 6.14 -21.56
C THR A 382 8.87 6.44 -22.83
N ARG A 383 9.39 6.11 -24.02
CA ARG A 383 8.68 6.32 -25.29
C ARG A 383 7.43 5.46 -25.41
N THR A 384 7.45 4.22 -24.92
CA THR A 384 6.29 3.33 -24.97
C THR A 384 5.14 3.88 -24.15
N TYR A 385 5.35 4.20 -22.87
CA TYR A 385 4.22 4.53 -21.98
C TYR A 385 3.66 5.95 -22.19
N PHE A 386 4.53 6.94 -22.43
CA PHE A 386 4.05 8.26 -22.84
C PHE A 386 3.41 8.22 -24.23
N GLY A 387 4.00 7.49 -25.17
CA GLY A 387 3.44 7.31 -26.51
C GLY A 387 2.09 6.60 -26.50
N ALA A 388 1.94 5.54 -25.71
CA ALA A 388 0.67 4.82 -25.55
C ALA A 388 -0.42 5.70 -24.93
N ALA A 389 -0.08 6.50 -23.91
CA ALA A 389 -1.03 7.45 -23.33
C ALA A 389 -1.51 8.49 -24.36
N LEU A 390 -0.59 9.03 -25.17
CA LEU A 390 -0.91 10.01 -26.21
C LEU A 390 -1.74 9.39 -27.34
N GLN A 391 -1.36 8.22 -27.84
CA GLN A 391 -2.15 7.52 -28.86
C GLN A 391 -3.56 7.18 -28.34
N ALA A 392 -3.69 6.75 -27.08
CA ALA A 392 -4.99 6.53 -26.46
C ALA A 392 -5.79 7.84 -26.35
N ALA A 393 -5.17 8.94 -25.94
CA ALA A 393 -5.82 10.25 -25.81
C ALA A 393 -6.30 10.80 -27.15
N GLU A 394 -5.49 10.69 -28.21
CA GLU A 394 -5.80 11.16 -29.57
C GLU A 394 -6.92 10.34 -30.23
N SER A 395 -7.07 9.07 -29.85
CA SER A 395 -8.09 8.15 -30.40
C SER A 395 -9.37 8.07 -29.56
N THR A 396 -9.42 8.73 -28.41
CA THR A 396 -10.60 8.70 -27.51
C THR A 396 -11.47 9.94 -27.73
N ASN A 397 -12.71 9.72 -28.19
CA ASN A 397 -13.69 10.78 -28.44
C ASN A 397 -15.06 10.42 -27.83
N PRO A 398 -15.63 11.23 -26.92
CA PRO A 398 -15.06 12.47 -26.36
C PRO A 398 -13.76 12.21 -25.57
N PRO A 399 -12.91 13.23 -25.36
CA PRO A 399 -11.68 13.06 -24.60
C PRO A 399 -11.92 12.49 -23.20
N ALA A 400 -11.01 11.63 -22.73
CA ALA A 400 -11.13 10.96 -21.43
C ALA A 400 -11.22 11.96 -20.25
N ASP A 401 -12.00 11.59 -19.23
CA ASP A 401 -12.19 12.39 -18.03
C ASP A 401 -11.00 12.28 -17.07
N LEU A 402 -10.34 11.11 -17.03
CA LEU A 402 -9.15 10.84 -16.25
C LEU A 402 -8.07 10.19 -17.11
N THR A 403 -6.90 10.80 -17.19
CA THR A 403 -5.69 10.20 -17.80
C THR A 403 -4.65 10.01 -16.72
N MET A 404 -4.16 8.78 -16.54
CA MET A 404 -3.11 8.40 -15.60
C MET A 404 -1.92 7.84 -16.38
N VAL A 405 -0.76 8.47 -16.26
CA VAL A 405 0.48 8.05 -16.94
C VAL A 405 1.56 7.88 -15.90
N TYR A 406 2.25 6.74 -15.92
CA TYR A 406 3.35 6.47 -15.01
C TYR A 406 4.67 6.35 -15.78
N ALA A 407 5.71 7.01 -15.27
CA ALA A 407 7.05 7.02 -15.82
C ALA A 407 8.05 6.51 -14.78
N ILE A 408 8.43 5.23 -14.92
CA ILE A 408 9.44 4.61 -14.04
C ILE A 408 10.85 5.17 -14.23
N GLY A 409 11.17 5.60 -15.46
CA GLY A 409 12.56 5.86 -15.84
C GLY A 409 13.25 7.02 -15.09
N THR A 410 12.50 7.89 -14.40
CA THR A 410 13.07 8.94 -13.54
C THR A 410 13.80 8.39 -12.32
N ASP A 411 13.32 7.28 -11.75
CA ASP A 411 14.00 6.54 -10.67
C ASP A 411 15.17 5.73 -11.22
N GLU A 412 14.95 5.01 -12.32
CA GLU A 412 15.94 4.09 -12.88
C GLU A 412 17.18 4.81 -13.42
N ILE A 413 17.02 6.01 -13.95
CA ILE A 413 18.15 6.87 -14.32
C ILE A 413 18.99 7.23 -13.09
N GLY A 414 18.35 7.40 -11.93
CA GLY A 414 19.02 7.54 -10.65
C GLY A 414 19.86 6.32 -10.35
N HIS A 415 19.27 5.13 -10.27
CA HIS A 415 20.03 3.90 -9.96
C HIS A 415 21.15 3.62 -10.96
N LEU A 416 20.91 3.91 -12.25
CA LEU A 416 21.84 3.63 -13.33
C LEU A 416 23.01 4.63 -13.41
N LEU A 417 22.74 5.93 -13.30
CA LEU A 417 23.72 6.98 -13.59
C LEU A 417 24.16 7.79 -12.36
N ALA A 418 23.36 7.85 -11.29
CA ALA A 418 23.75 8.55 -10.07
C ALA A 418 25.07 8.06 -9.47
N PRO A 419 25.45 6.77 -9.50
CA PRO A 419 26.77 6.32 -9.00
C PRO A 419 27.98 7.00 -9.66
N TYR A 420 27.83 7.49 -10.89
CA TYR A 420 28.89 8.13 -11.66
C TYR A 420 28.92 9.66 -11.50
N LEU A 421 27.91 10.26 -10.86
CA LEU A 421 27.86 11.72 -10.68
C LEU A 421 28.95 12.21 -9.71
N PRO A 422 29.52 13.41 -9.92
CA PRO A 422 30.59 13.94 -9.07
C PRO A 422 30.19 14.13 -7.58
N PRO A 423 31.04 13.72 -6.61
CA PRO A 423 32.19 12.84 -6.80
C PRO A 423 31.73 11.41 -7.12
N PRO A 424 32.35 10.73 -8.10
CA PRO A 424 31.98 9.36 -8.45
C PRO A 424 32.23 8.40 -7.29
N LEU A 425 31.39 7.36 -7.17
CA LEU A 425 31.58 6.32 -6.16
C LEU A 425 32.87 5.53 -6.40
N ALA A 426 33.42 4.93 -5.34
CA ALA A 426 34.60 4.07 -5.45
C ALA A 426 34.31 2.89 -6.42
N GLY A 427 35.16 2.72 -7.43
CA GLY A 427 34.98 1.71 -8.49
C GLY A 427 34.18 2.19 -9.70
N ALA A 428 33.56 3.39 -9.65
CA ALA A 428 32.99 4.03 -10.84
C ALA A 428 34.10 4.54 -11.76
N ASP A 429 33.90 4.41 -13.07
CA ASP A 429 34.79 4.99 -14.08
C ASP A 429 34.71 6.53 -14.02
N PRO A 430 35.77 7.23 -13.55
CA PRO A 430 35.75 8.68 -13.44
C PRO A 430 35.64 9.38 -14.80
N ALA A 431 36.08 8.71 -15.89
CA ALA A 431 35.96 9.25 -17.24
C ALA A 431 34.50 9.29 -17.73
N PHE A 432 33.64 8.43 -17.19
CA PHE A 432 32.22 8.38 -17.53
C PHE A 432 31.38 9.41 -16.77
N SER A 433 31.89 10.03 -15.71
CA SER A 433 31.14 10.95 -14.83
C SER A 433 30.49 12.12 -15.57
N GLN A 434 31.21 12.77 -16.49
CA GLN A 434 30.67 13.89 -17.26
C GLN A 434 29.55 13.43 -18.21
N THR A 435 29.74 12.27 -18.83
CA THR A 435 28.74 11.63 -19.71
C THR A 435 27.48 11.29 -18.94
N ALA A 436 27.61 10.71 -17.75
CA ALA A 436 26.48 10.39 -16.87
C ALA A 436 25.72 11.65 -16.44
N ALA A 437 26.42 12.71 -16.04
CA ALA A 437 25.78 13.99 -15.68
C ALA A 437 24.96 14.56 -16.84
N ILE A 438 25.53 14.61 -18.05
CA ILE A 438 24.80 15.06 -19.25
C ILE A 438 23.60 14.14 -19.53
N GLY A 439 23.77 12.83 -19.39
CA GLY A 439 22.70 11.84 -19.58
C GLY A 439 21.51 12.06 -18.66
N VAL A 440 21.75 12.27 -17.37
CA VAL A 440 20.71 12.58 -16.37
C VAL A 440 19.95 13.85 -16.75
N GLU A 441 20.65 14.96 -16.99
CA GLU A 441 20.00 16.25 -17.30
C GLU A 441 19.18 16.17 -18.61
N ARG A 442 19.72 15.51 -19.64
CA ARG A 442 19.03 15.35 -20.93
C ARG A 442 17.83 14.41 -20.81
N TYR A 443 17.90 13.37 -19.99
CA TYR A 443 16.78 12.48 -19.74
C TYR A 443 15.61 13.23 -19.10
N PHE A 444 15.84 13.97 -18.01
CA PHE A 444 14.76 14.75 -17.38
C PHE A 444 14.16 15.78 -18.35
N SER A 445 14.98 16.40 -19.21
CA SER A 445 14.48 17.27 -20.27
C SER A 445 13.61 16.53 -21.32
N VAL A 446 13.90 15.26 -21.62
CA VAL A 446 13.01 14.42 -22.45
C VAL A 446 11.68 14.19 -21.75
N VAL A 447 11.69 13.86 -20.46
CA VAL A 447 10.48 13.62 -19.67
C VAL A 447 9.61 14.89 -19.61
N ASP A 448 10.20 16.07 -19.43
CA ASP A 448 9.48 17.35 -19.47
C ASP A 448 8.85 17.64 -20.84
N ARG A 449 9.52 17.26 -21.94
CA ARG A 449 8.93 17.38 -23.28
C ARG A 449 7.72 16.46 -23.45
N TRP A 450 7.76 15.23 -22.92
CA TRP A 450 6.60 14.34 -22.91
C TRP A 450 5.45 14.89 -22.06
N LEU A 451 5.75 15.48 -20.90
CA LEU A 451 4.77 16.22 -20.12
C LEU A 451 4.12 17.33 -20.97
N GLY A 452 4.91 18.11 -21.70
CA GLY A 452 4.39 19.11 -22.64
C GLY A 452 3.41 18.53 -23.66
N ARG A 453 3.72 17.38 -24.27
CA ARG A 453 2.81 16.70 -25.21
C ARG A 453 1.52 16.22 -24.54
N LEU A 454 1.58 15.74 -23.29
CA LEU A 454 0.36 15.38 -22.54
C LEU A 454 -0.50 16.61 -22.23
N LEU A 455 0.12 17.75 -21.94
CA LEU A 455 -0.59 19.01 -21.68
C LEU A 455 -1.30 19.54 -22.94
N GLU A 456 -0.88 19.16 -24.15
CA GLU A 456 -1.59 19.48 -25.40
C GLU A 456 -2.93 18.73 -25.51
N THR A 457 -2.99 17.46 -25.04
CA THR A 457 -4.25 16.67 -25.06
C THR A 457 -5.20 17.04 -23.92
N CYS A 458 -4.66 17.63 -22.86
CA CYS A 458 -5.40 18.10 -21.69
C CYS A 458 -4.97 19.54 -21.29
N PRO A 459 -5.38 20.58 -22.05
CA PRO A 459 -4.98 21.95 -21.74
C PRO A 459 -5.47 22.41 -20.36
N GLU A 460 -4.67 23.20 -19.64
CA GLU A 460 -4.97 23.62 -18.25
C GLU A 460 -6.24 24.46 -18.09
N ARG A 461 -6.74 25.07 -19.17
CA ARG A 461 -8.06 25.73 -19.20
C ARG A 461 -9.23 24.75 -19.07
N GLU A 462 -9.01 23.48 -19.36
CA GLU A 462 -10.00 22.40 -19.37
C GLU A 462 -9.69 21.34 -18.30
N CYS A 463 -8.41 21.18 -17.94
CA CYS A 463 -7.91 20.11 -17.09
C CYS A 463 -7.28 20.62 -15.81
N ALA A 464 -7.44 19.84 -14.74
CA ALA A 464 -6.52 19.88 -13.61
C ALA A 464 -5.38 18.89 -13.86
N VAL A 465 -4.16 19.29 -13.58
CA VAL A 465 -2.93 18.51 -13.77
C VAL A 465 -2.33 18.23 -12.41
N LEU A 466 -2.08 16.95 -12.12
CA LEU A 466 -1.41 16.50 -10.92
C LEU A 466 -0.16 15.72 -11.34
N LEU A 467 1.01 16.25 -11.02
CA LEU A 467 2.28 15.55 -11.14
C LEU A 467 2.70 15.09 -9.75
N VAL A 468 3.02 13.82 -9.57
CA VAL A 468 3.43 13.25 -8.27
C VAL A 468 4.60 12.29 -8.42
N SER A 469 5.28 12.05 -7.31
CA SER A 469 6.24 10.97 -7.15
C SER A 469 5.97 10.21 -5.87
N ASP A 470 6.17 8.90 -5.90
CA ASP A 470 6.04 8.01 -4.76
C ASP A 470 7.10 8.26 -3.68
N HIS A 471 8.34 8.57 -4.06
CA HIS A 471 9.42 8.92 -3.16
C HIS A 471 10.43 9.86 -3.83
N GLY A 472 11.36 10.40 -3.06
CA GLY A 472 12.48 11.17 -3.60
C GLY A 472 13.69 10.30 -3.88
N PHE A 473 14.78 10.91 -4.31
CA PHE A 473 16.02 10.22 -4.67
C PHE A 473 17.23 11.09 -4.30
N LYS A 474 18.30 10.46 -3.82
CA LYS A 474 19.52 11.14 -3.41
C LYS A 474 20.44 11.34 -4.61
N TRP A 475 20.67 12.60 -4.98
CA TRP A 475 21.53 12.96 -6.11
C TRP A 475 22.87 13.55 -5.66
N GLY A 476 22.92 14.13 -4.45
CA GLY A 476 24.05 14.88 -3.94
C GLY A 476 25.06 14.08 -3.11
N ALA A 477 25.63 14.74 -2.09
CA ALA A 477 26.70 14.17 -1.26
C ALA A 477 26.20 13.15 -0.23
N ASP A 478 24.89 13.08 0.01
CA ASP A 478 24.23 12.14 0.92
C ASP A 478 23.88 10.79 0.25
N ARG A 479 24.26 10.62 -1.03
CA ARG A 479 24.19 9.33 -1.75
C ARG A 479 24.89 8.21 -0.96
N PRO A 480 24.36 6.96 -1.01
CA PRO A 480 25.07 5.80 -0.49
C PRO A 480 26.47 5.66 -1.10
N ARG A 481 27.42 5.13 -0.30
CA ARG A 481 28.82 4.91 -0.76
C ARG A 481 28.99 3.64 -1.59
N GLU A 482 27.93 2.87 -1.78
CA GLU A 482 27.89 1.63 -2.55
C GLU A 482 26.93 1.80 -3.73
N PHE A 483 27.24 1.21 -4.87
CA PHE A 483 26.38 1.23 -6.06
C PHE A 483 24.98 0.68 -5.77
N SER A 484 23.99 1.23 -6.48
CA SER A 484 22.68 0.60 -6.55
C SER A 484 22.79 -0.74 -7.28
N GLY A 485 22.12 -1.77 -6.74
CA GLY A 485 22.05 -3.12 -7.33
C GLY A 485 23.32 -3.94 -7.54
N THR A 486 24.47 -3.51 -7.02
CA THR A 486 25.65 -4.40 -6.90
C THR A 486 25.50 -5.43 -5.78
N ALA A 487 24.45 -5.33 -4.97
CA ALA A 487 23.99 -6.34 -4.03
C ALA A 487 22.52 -6.08 -3.62
N ALA A 488 21.98 -7.03 -2.87
CA ALA A 488 20.67 -7.07 -2.22
C ALA A 488 20.16 -5.75 -1.59
N ALA A 489 18.90 -5.36 -1.87
CA ALA A 489 18.11 -4.32 -1.17
C ALA A 489 18.73 -2.90 -1.05
N THR A 490 19.67 -2.50 -1.92
CA THR A 490 20.25 -1.13 -1.88
C THR A 490 19.32 -0.04 -2.37
N ALA A 491 18.35 -0.33 -3.24
CA ALA A 491 17.59 0.72 -3.93
C ALA A 491 16.96 1.71 -2.94
N ALA A 492 16.30 1.20 -1.90
CA ALA A 492 15.69 2.04 -0.86
C ALA A 492 16.69 2.95 -0.11
N LEU A 493 17.99 2.63 -0.05
CA LEU A 493 19.01 3.50 0.55
C LEU A 493 19.30 4.74 -0.31
N TRP A 494 19.08 4.64 -1.62
CA TRP A 494 19.17 5.75 -2.56
C TRP A 494 17.93 6.65 -2.54
N HIS A 495 16.83 6.16 -1.97
CA HIS A 495 15.57 6.90 -1.92
C HIS A 495 15.55 7.92 -0.78
N ARG A 496 14.73 8.96 -0.95
CA ARG A 496 14.38 9.94 0.10
C ARG A 496 12.91 9.74 0.46
N PRO A 497 12.51 9.92 1.73
CA PRO A 497 11.13 9.70 2.17
C PRO A 497 10.14 10.76 1.69
N THR A 498 10.59 11.70 0.85
CA THR A 498 9.77 12.80 0.34
C THR A 498 10.05 12.94 -1.15
N GLY A 499 9.05 12.62 -1.98
CA GLY A 499 9.07 12.88 -3.42
C GLY A 499 8.55 14.28 -3.73
N VAL A 500 7.94 14.44 -4.90
CA VAL A 500 7.41 15.73 -5.38
C VAL A 500 5.91 15.68 -5.61
N PHE A 501 5.26 16.84 -5.48
CA PHE A 501 3.96 17.06 -6.10
C PHE A 501 3.88 18.43 -6.78
N VAL A 502 3.09 18.52 -7.85
CA VAL A 502 2.63 19.76 -8.49
C VAL A 502 1.16 19.58 -8.84
N LEU A 503 0.31 20.49 -8.40
CA LEU A 503 -1.11 20.54 -8.72
C LEU A 503 -1.43 21.90 -9.37
N ALA A 504 -1.93 21.88 -10.61
CA ALA A 504 -2.20 23.09 -11.39
C ALA A 504 -3.44 22.94 -12.30
N GLY A 505 -3.84 24.01 -12.97
CA GLY A 505 -4.91 24.00 -13.97
C GLY A 505 -6.32 24.28 -13.44
N LYS A 506 -7.34 23.89 -14.20
CA LYS A 506 -8.73 24.30 -14.03
C LYS A 506 -9.29 23.94 -12.65
N GLY A 507 -9.67 24.96 -11.88
CA GLY A 507 -10.32 24.78 -10.58
C GLY A 507 -9.37 24.47 -9.43
N VAL A 508 -8.06 24.57 -9.64
CA VAL A 508 -7.02 24.48 -8.60
C VAL A 508 -6.61 25.88 -8.15
N ALA A 509 -6.40 26.08 -6.85
CA ALA A 509 -5.85 27.32 -6.32
C ALA A 509 -4.31 27.38 -6.48
N ARG A 510 -3.81 28.56 -6.81
CA ARG A 510 -2.37 28.84 -6.98
C ARG A 510 -1.75 29.26 -5.65
N LEU A 511 -1.21 28.30 -4.90
CA LEU A 511 -0.56 28.57 -3.61
C LEU A 511 0.96 28.72 -3.73
N GLY A 512 1.56 28.36 -4.87
CA GLY A 512 3.02 28.30 -5.01
C GLY A 512 3.63 27.15 -4.20
N LYS A 513 4.84 27.37 -3.66
CA LYS A 513 5.54 26.34 -2.86
C LYS A 513 4.87 26.16 -1.50
N VAL A 514 4.40 24.96 -1.22
CA VAL A 514 3.80 24.57 0.05
C VAL A 514 4.90 24.16 1.04
N ALA A 515 4.78 24.63 2.28
CA ALA A 515 5.78 24.40 3.33
C ALA A 515 5.71 22.99 3.93
N GLU A 516 4.50 22.52 4.28
CA GLU A 516 4.29 21.18 4.83
C GLU A 516 4.08 20.17 3.70
N ALA A 517 4.83 19.08 3.72
CA ALA A 517 4.69 18.02 2.74
C ALA A 517 3.39 17.23 2.99
N PRO A 518 2.38 17.30 2.09
CA PRO A 518 1.26 16.36 2.12
C PRO A 518 1.74 14.91 1.95
N SER A 519 0.87 13.94 2.18
CA SER A 519 1.20 12.52 2.06
C SER A 519 0.82 11.96 0.69
N VAL A 520 1.50 10.90 0.26
CA VAL A 520 1.04 10.05 -0.87
C VAL A 520 -0.42 9.58 -0.71
N TYR A 521 -0.94 9.44 0.51
CA TYR A 521 -2.36 9.12 0.73
C TYR A 521 -3.32 10.23 0.26
N ASP A 522 -2.83 11.45 0.04
CA ASP A 522 -3.63 12.61 -0.38
C ASP A 522 -3.92 12.59 -1.90
N VAL A 523 -3.25 11.73 -2.67
CA VAL A 523 -3.41 11.65 -4.13
C VAL A 523 -4.78 11.16 -4.55
N ALA A 524 -5.25 10.01 -4.06
CA ALA A 524 -6.58 9.50 -4.38
C ALA A 524 -7.72 10.47 -3.99
N PRO A 525 -7.75 11.03 -2.76
CA PRO A 525 -8.68 12.09 -2.40
C PRO A 525 -8.65 13.29 -3.35
N THR A 526 -7.46 13.70 -3.81
CA THR A 526 -7.31 14.82 -4.75
C THR A 526 -7.93 14.51 -6.10
N VAL A 527 -7.58 13.37 -6.71
CA VAL A 527 -8.10 12.98 -8.02
C VAL A 527 -9.62 12.82 -7.96
N ALA A 528 -10.12 12.18 -6.91
CA ALA A 528 -11.55 12.01 -6.69
C ALA A 528 -12.28 13.36 -6.57
N ALA A 529 -11.75 14.27 -5.75
CA ALA A 529 -12.31 15.60 -5.57
C ALA A 529 -12.34 16.41 -6.88
N LEU A 530 -11.29 16.31 -7.71
CA LEU A 530 -11.22 17.00 -9.00
C LEU A 530 -12.23 16.45 -10.01
N LEU A 531 -12.49 15.14 -10.00
CA LEU A 531 -13.48 14.46 -10.84
C LEU A 531 -14.92 14.59 -10.31
N GLY A 532 -15.10 15.05 -9.07
CA GLY A 532 -16.41 15.08 -8.41
C GLY A 532 -16.86 13.72 -7.88
N LEU A 533 -15.93 12.77 -7.69
CA LEU A 533 -16.20 11.50 -7.04
C LEU A 533 -16.34 11.70 -5.52
N PRO A 534 -17.28 10.99 -4.86
CA PRO A 534 -17.36 10.96 -3.41
C PRO A 534 -16.08 10.44 -2.75
N PRO A 535 -15.67 10.97 -1.58
CA PRO A 535 -14.50 10.46 -0.86
C PRO A 535 -14.74 9.01 -0.39
N GLY A 536 -13.68 8.21 -0.29
CA GLY A 536 -13.78 6.85 0.26
C GLY A 536 -13.87 6.84 1.79
N THR A 537 -14.67 5.94 2.37
CA THR A 537 -14.79 5.78 3.85
C THR A 537 -13.51 5.30 4.52
N GLY A 538 -12.68 4.51 3.82
CA GLY A 538 -11.42 3.98 4.33
C GLY A 538 -10.18 4.82 3.96
N TRP A 539 -10.36 5.97 3.31
CA TRP A 539 -9.22 6.75 2.85
C TRP A 539 -8.47 7.44 3.99
N ARG A 540 -7.15 7.35 3.95
CA ARG A 540 -6.25 7.87 5.00
C ARG A 540 -5.90 9.35 4.81
N GLY A 541 -5.90 9.80 3.56
CA GLY A 541 -5.51 11.15 3.18
C GLY A 541 -6.69 12.09 2.96
N LYS A 542 -6.36 13.33 2.60
CA LYS A 542 -7.30 14.40 2.24
C LYS A 542 -6.83 15.07 0.94
N PRO A 543 -7.68 15.82 0.22
CA PRO A 543 -7.24 16.49 -1.00
C PRO A 543 -6.03 17.40 -0.76
N LEU A 544 -5.09 17.40 -1.72
CA LEU A 544 -3.84 18.14 -1.70
C LEU A 544 -4.10 19.65 -1.60
N PRO A 545 -3.16 20.42 -1.02
CA PRO A 545 -3.25 21.87 -0.97
C PRO A 545 -3.54 22.50 -2.33
N GLY A 546 -4.59 23.32 -2.39
CA GLY A 546 -5.06 23.96 -3.62
C GLY A 546 -6.15 23.18 -4.36
N CYS A 547 -6.46 21.94 -3.97
CA CYS A 547 -7.60 21.19 -4.50
C CYS A 547 -8.92 21.65 -3.84
N PRO A 548 -10.00 21.88 -4.61
CA PRO A 548 -11.33 22.10 -4.05
C PRO A 548 -11.83 20.81 -3.37
N VAL A 549 -12.46 20.92 -2.20
CA VAL A 549 -13.04 19.78 -1.49
C VAL A 549 -14.55 19.76 -1.75
N PRO A 550 -15.09 18.76 -2.48
CA PRO A 550 -16.52 18.67 -2.71
C PRO A 550 -17.26 18.28 -1.43
N ALA A 551 -18.42 18.89 -1.18
CA ALA A 551 -19.30 18.57 -0.07
C ALA A 551 -20.14 17.30 -0.36
N LEU A 552 -19.46 16.17 -0.57
CA LEU A 552 -20.08 14.86 -0.84
C LEU A 552 -19.89 13.93 0.36
N GLN A 553 -20.91 13.12 0.63
CA GLN A 553 -20.84 12.10 1.68
C GLN A 553 -19.88 10.97 1.28
N PRO A 554 -19.06 10.44 2.21
CA PRO A 554 -18.17 9.33 1.91
C PRO A 554 -18.90 8.06 1.45
N VAL A 555 -18.24 7.27 0.60
CA VAL A 555 -18.75 6.01 0.04
C VAL A 555 -17.80 4.87 0.36
N ASP A 556 -18.37 3.73 0.76
CA ASP A 556 -17.63 2.46 0.79
C ASP A 556 -17.48 1.94 -0.64
N TRP A 557 -16.35 2.32 -1.26
CA TRP A 557 -16.03 1.95 -2.62
C TRP A 557 -15.78 0.45 -2.80
N LEU A 558 -15.31 -0.25 -1.77
CA LEU A 558 -15.12 -1.70 -1.81
C LEU A 558 -16.47 -2.40 -1.98
N ALA A 559 -17.50 -1.88 -1.30
CA ALA A 559 -18.85 -2.40 -1.41
C ALA A 559 -19.62 -1.86 -2.64
N ALA A 560 -19.22 -0.71 -3.20
CA ALA A 560 -19.87 -0.11 -4.36
C ALA A 560 -19.39 -0.66 -5.71
N VAL A 561 -18.14 -1.12 -5.78
CA VAL A 561 -17.54 -1.61 -7.03
C VAL A 561 -17.49 -3.14 -6.99
N PRO A 562 -18.03 -3.86 -8.01
CA PRO A 562 -17.96 -5.32 -8.08
C PRO A 562 -16.50 -5.82 -8.08
N PRO A 563 -16.15 -6.84 -7.27
CA PRO A 563 -14.79 -7.40 -7.24
C PRO A 563 -14.22 -7.78 -8.61
N ASP A 564 -15.04 -8.35 -9.49
CA ASP A 564 -14.61 -8.80 -10.82
C ASP A 564 -14.10 -7.66 -11.73
N SER A 565 -14.40 -6.41 -11.39
CA SER A 565 -13.92 -5.23 -12.14
C SER A 565 -12.52 -4.75 -11.76
N TYR A 566 -11.97 -5.23 -10.63
CA TYR A 566 -10.62 -4.86 -10.15
C TYR A 566 -9.81 -6.04 -9.61
N ARG A 567 -10.35 -7.26 -9.70
CA ARG A 567 -9.66 -8.54 -9.40
C ARG A 567 -9.73 -9.44 -10.63
N PRO A 568 -9.02 -9.11 -11.72
CA PRO A 568 -9.10 -9.89 -12.94
C PRO A 568 -8.54 -11.30 -12.73
N VAL A 569 -9.22 -12.30 -13.28
CA VAL A 569 -8.65 -13.66 -13.38
C VAL A 569 -7.55 -13.60 -14.43
N ALA A 570 -6.32 -13.88 -14.01
CA ALA A 570 -5.21 -13.98 -14.95
C ALA A 570 -4.88 -15.44 -15.26
N PRO A 571 -4.21 -15.69 -16.40
CA PRO A 571 -3.51 -16.95 -16.61
C PRO A 571 -2.42 -17.17 -15.57
N THR A 572 -2.09 -18.43 -15.32
CA THR A 572 -0.92 -18.85 -14.55
C THR A 572 0.32 -18.14 -15.09
N ALA A 573 0.92 -17.28 -14.27
CA ALA A 573 2.13 -16.57 -14.66
C ALA A 573 3.34 -17.50 -14.49
N MET A 574 4.26 -17.47 -15.45
CA MET A 574 5.52 -18.21 -15.36
C MET A 574 6.59 -17.39 -14.66
N ALA A 575 7.47 -18.06 -13.92
CA ALA A 575 8.68 -17.44 -13.37
C ALA A 575 9.51 -16.80 -14.50
N SER A 576 10.03 -15.60 -14.26
CA SER A 576 11.03 -14.95 -15.12
C SER A 576 12.34 -14.82 -14.34
N PRO A 577 13.32 -15.71 -14.57
CA PRO A 577 14.65 -15.60 -13.98
C PRO A 577 15.33 -14.26 -14.32
N GLU A 578 15.10 -13.77 -15.55
CA GLU A 578 15.63 -12.49 -16.04
C GLU A 578 15.06 -11.33 -15.23
N TYR A 579 13.77 -11.34 -14.92
CA TYR A 579 13.15 -10.32 -14.07
C TYR A 579 13.80 -10.22 -12.70
N VAL A 580 13.92 -11.37 -12.02
CA VAL A 580 14.56 -11.43 -10.70
C VAL A 580 16.01 -10.97 -10.80
N LYS A 581 16.72 -11.31 -11.89
CA LYS A 581 18.08 -10.83 -12.16
C LYS A 581 18.13 -9.32 -12.34
N GLN A 582 17.17 -8.70 -13.03
CA GLN A 582 17.11 -7.25 -13.24
C GLN A 582 16.74 -6.49 -11.95
N LEU A 583 15.79 -6.99 -11.15
CA LEU A 583 15.51 -6.41 -9.82
C LEU A 583 16.72 -6.50 -8.88
N LYS A 584 17.43 -7.64 -8.89
CA LYS A 584 18.69 -7.79 -8.15
C LYS A 584 19.74 -6.79 -8.65
N ALA A 585 19.85 -6.62 -9.97
CA ALA A 585 20.75 -5.65 -10.59
C ALA A 585 20.43 -4.18 -10.31
N LEU A 586 19.19 -3.87 -9.92
CA LEU A 586 18.77 -2.54 -9.46
C LEU A 586 18.77 -2.42 -7.93
N GLY A 587 18.97 -3.53 -7.20
CA GLY A 587 19.01 -3.54 -5.75
C GLY A 587 17.64 -3.53 -5.10
N TYR A 588 16.60 -3.95 -5.83
CA TYR A 588 15.23 -4.07 -5.33
C TYR A 588 14.93 -5.39 -4.62
N MET A 589 15.80 -6.39 -4.75
CA MET A 589 15.64 -7.72 -4.16
C MET A 589 16.93 -8.22 -3.51
N GLU A 590 16.83 -9.05 -2.47
CA GLU A 590 17.98 -9.63 -1.78
C GLU A 590 18.58 -10.87 -2.47
N THR A 591 19.87 -11.16 -2.23
CA THR A 591 20.56 -12.35 -2.78
C THR A 591 20.00 -13.65 -2.21
N GLY A 592 19.39 -13.61 -1.01
CA GLY A 592 18.72 -14.73 -0.33
C GLY A 592 17.22 -14.86 -0.63
N GLU A 593 16.60 -13.89 -1.32
CA GLU A 593 15.25 -14.04 -1.85
C GLU A 593 15.32 -15.04 -3.01
N GLY A 594 14.94 -16.29 -2.69
CA GLY A 594 15.08 -17.45 -3.57
C GLY A 594 13.89 -17.64 -4.51
N THR A 595 14.05 -18.47 -5.54
CA THR A 595 13.00 -18.88 -6.51
C THR A 595 12.04 -19.93 -5.96
N GLY A 596 11.80 -19.94 -4.63
CA GLY A 596 11.07 -21.00 -3.95
C GLY A 596 9.60 -21.11 -4.38
N GLN A 597 9.07 -22.33 -4.34
CA GLN A 597 7.66 -22.62 -4.63
C GLN A 597 6.78 -22.49 -3.37
N GLY A 598 5.53 -22.04 -3.51
CA GLY A 598 4.61 -21.94 -2.38
C GLY A 598 3.17 -21.58 -2.73
N GLU A 599 2.26 -21.70 -1.75
CA GLU A 599 0.84 -21.33 -1.89
C GLU A 599 0.48 -20.04 -1.10
N GLN A 600 1.46 -19.40 -0.46
CA GLN A 600 1.29 -18.31 0.50
C GLN A 600 2.24 -17.14 0.22
N ALA A 601 2.04 -16.03 0.93
CA ALA A 601 2.87 -14.83 0.86
C ALA A 601 4.38 -15.13 0.91
N THR A 602 5.17 -14.36 0.16
CA THR A 602 6.63 -14.45 0.14
C THR A 602 7.22 -13.97 1.47
N GLU A 603 8.46 -14.38 1.74
CA GLU A 603 9.23 -13.86 2.85
C GLU A 603 9.41 -12.32 2.78
N GLY A 604 9.54 -11.76 1.57
CA GLY A 604 9.64 -10.32 1.32
C GLY A 604 8.35 -9.57 1.63
N GLU A 605 7.21 -10.10 1.20
CA GLU A 605 5.88 -9.54 1.51
C GLU A 605 5.62 -9.51 3.01
N LEU A 606 5.95 -10.59 3.74
CA LEU A 606 5.80 -10.66 5.19
C LEU A 606 6.75 -9.71 5.93
N ASN A 607 7.99 -9.58 5.45
CA ASN A 607 8.94 -8.60 5.97
C ASN A 607 8.44 -7.16 5.79
N ASN A 608 7.96 -6.83 4.59
CA ASN A 608 7.44 -5.51 4.27
C ASN A 608 6.15 -5.22 5.03
N LEU A 609 5.26 -6.20 5.21
CA LEU A 609 4.08 -6.08 6.06
C LEU A 609 4.46 -5.78 7.52
N GLY A 610 5.53 -6.42 8.02
CA GLY A 610 6.09 -6.10 9.33
C GLY A 610 6.50 -4.64 9.44
N LEU A 611 7.22 -4.10 8.45
CA LEU A 611 7.61 -2.68 8.39
C LEU A 611 6.39 -1.74 8.32
N VAL A 612 5.36 -2.09 7.56
CA VAL A 612 4.08 -1.36 7.51
C VAL A 612 3.41 -1.32 8.88
N HIS A 613 3.41 -2.45 9.61
CA HIS A 613 2.87 -2.53 10.97
C HIS A 613 3.71 -1.74 11.99
N VAL A 614 5.05 -1.74 11.87
CA VAL A 614 5.92 -0.89 12.69
C VAL A 614 5.60 0.59 12.50
N ALA A 615 5.45 1.04 11.26
CA ALA A 615 5.09 2.43 10.95
C ALA A 615 3.72 2.81 11.54
N ALA A 616 2.78 1.86 11.57
CA ALA A 616 1.47 2.01 12.20
C ALA A 616 1.46 1.78 13.73
N LYS A 617 2.61 1.56 14.37
CA LYS A 617 2.77 1.23 15.80
C LYS A 617 2.01 -0.03 16.25
N ARG A 618 1.71 -0.92 15.32
CA ARG A 618 1.08 -2.24 15.56
C ARG A 618 2.16 -3.29 15.79
N TYR A 619 2.83 -3.20 16.94
CA TYR A 619 4.05 -3.97 17.21
C TYR A 619 3.82 -5.49 17.29
N ALA A 620 2.66 -5.93 17.81
CA ALA A 620 2.34 -7.36 17.88
C ALA A 620 2.14 -7.97 16.48
N GLU A 621 1.43 -7.27 15.60
CA GLU A 621 1.25 -7.68 14.21
C GLU A 621 2.57 -7.61 13.43
N ALA A 622 3.42 -6.62 13.71
CA ALA A 622 4.76 -6.52 13.13
C ALA A 622 5.64 -7.72 13.50
N GLU A 623 5.71 -8.07 14.79
CA GLU A 623 6.48 -9.22 15.26
C GLU A 623 5.99 -10.52 14.60
N LYS A 624 4.67 -10.71 14.51
CA LYS A 624 4.06 -11.86 13.83
C LYS A 624 4.48 -11.91 12.35
N ALA A 625 4.45 -10.79 11.65
CA ALA A 625 4.82 -10.72 10.23
C ALA A 625 6.31 -11.03 10.02
N PHE A 626 7.22 -10.44 10.80
CA PHE A 626 8.65 -10.74 10.69
C PHE A 626 8.97 -12.20 11.04
N ARG A 627 8.35 -12.76 12.09
CA ARG A 627 8.51 -14.19 12.41
C ARG A 627 7.99 -15.09 11.29
N GLY A 628 6.86 -14.73 10.67
CA GLY A 628 6.36 -15.43 9.49
C GLY A 628 7.34 -15.39 8.32
N ALA A 629 8.03 -14.26 8.09
CA ALA A 629 9.08 -14.16 7.08
C ALA A 629 10.27 -15.10 7.39
N ILE A 630 10.69 -15.19 8.66
CA ILE A 630 11.76 -16.08 9.12
C ILE A 630 11.35 -17.55 8.99
N GLU A 631 10.11 -17.90 9.34
CA GLU A 631 9.58 -19.26 9.16
C GLU A 631 9.58 -19.67 7.69
N ARG A 632 9.29 -18.72 6.79
CA ARG A 632 9.27 -18.95 5.34
C ARG A 632 10.66 -19.11 4.76
N ASN A 633 11.61 -18.30 5.22
CA ASN A 633 13.01 -18.35 4.82
C ASN A 633 13.94 -18.09 6.04
N PRO A 634 14.40 -19.15 6.73
CA PRO A 634 15.28 -19.03 7.89
C PRO A 634 16.66 -18.43 7.61
N SER A 635 17.01 -18.25 6.33
CA SER A 635 18.26 -17.60 5.88
C SER A 635 18.08 -16.13 5.51
N TYR A 636 16.86 -15.60 5.59
CA TYR A 636 16.57 -14.21 5.24
C TYR A 636 16.97 -13.26 6.38
N ALA A 637 18.07 -12.53 6.21
CA ALA A 637 18.68 -11.75 7.27
C ALA A 637 17.86 -10.51 7.67
N SER A 638 17.16 -9.88 6.71
CA SER A 638 16.44 -8.61 6.94
C SER A 638 15.34 -8.67 8.01
N PRO A 639 14.47 -9.68 8.06
CA PRO A 639 13.51 -9.87 9.16
C PRO A 639 14.15 -9.93 10.54
N HIS A 640 15.33 -10.55 10.69
CA HIS A 640 16.05 -10.58 11.96
C HIS A 640 16.51 -9.17 12.38
N TYR A 641 17.07 -8.38 11.44
CA TYR A 641 17.42 -6.99 11.72
C TYR A 641 16.19 -6.13 12.05
N ASN A 642 15.07 -6.36 11.38
CA ASN A 642 13.84 -5.65 11.65
C ASN A 642 13.22 -6.03 13.01
N LEU A 643 13.31 -7.31 13.41
CA LEU A 643 12.98 -7.74 14.76
C LEU A 643 13.90 -7.12 15.81
N ARG A 644 15.22 -7.03 15.55
CA ARG A 644 16.13 -6.27 16.43
C ARG A 644 15.57 -4.89 16.69
N ARG A 645 15.18 -4.17 15.62
CA ARG A 645 14.73 -2.78 15.74
C ARG A 645 13.42 -2.71 16.52
N LEU A 646 12.49 -3.61 16.22
CA LEU A 646 11.24 -3.73 16.95
C LEU A 646 11.43 -4.01 18.44
N TYR A 647 12.32 -4.95 18.78
CA TYR A 647 12.62 -5.31 20.17
C TYR A 647 13.33 -4.18 20.90
N PHE A 648 14.23 -3.46 20.24
CA PHE A 648 14.84 -2.27 20.82
C PHE A 648 13.80 -1.19 21.15
N GLU A 649 12.92 -0.84 20.21
CA GLU A 649 11.84 0.15 20.40
C GLU A 649 10.84 -0.27 21.49
N THR A 650 10.72 -1.57 21.77
CA THR A 650 9.82 -2.11 22.80
C THR A 650 10.53 -2.46 24.11
N GLY A 651 11.82 -2.09 24.27
CA GLY A 651 12.59 -2.28 25.50
C GLY A 651 13.10 -3.71 25.73
N ARG A 652 12.93 -4.61 24.76
CA ARG A 652 13.34 -6.03 24.78
C ARG A 652 14.78 -6.17 24.29
N TYR A 653 15.72 -5.55 25.00
CA TYR A 653 17.08 -5.37 24.51
C TYR A 653 17.86 -6.68 24.34
N ASP A 654 17.63 -7.69 25.19
CA ASP A 654 18.30 -9.00 25.08
C ASP A 654 17.90 -9.73 23.80
N GLU A 655 16.61 -9.71 23.46
CA GLU A 655 16.14 -10.25 22.19
C GLU A 655 16.62 -9.39 21.01
N ALA A 656 16.69 -8.06 21.18
CA ALA A 656 17.22 -7.18 20.15
C ALA A 656 18.66 -7.55 19.75
N ASP A 657 19.54 -7.77 20.73
CA ASP A 657 20.93 -8.14 20.47
C ASP A 657 21.04 -9.54 19.85
N ALA A 658 20.22 -10.49 20.30
CA ALA A 658 20.19 -11.84 19.74
C ALA A 658 19.81 -11.82 18.25
N GLU A 659 18.76 -11.07 17.89
CA GLU A 659 18.33 -10.95 16.50
C GLU A 659 19.33 -10.16 15.63
N LEU A 660 20.01 -9.15 16.21
CA LEU A 660 21.08 -8.43 15.52
C LEU A 660 22.21 -9.37 15.10
N TRP A 661 22.72 -10.16 16.05
CA TRP A 661 23.80 -11.10 15.77
C TRP A 661 23.35 -12.22 14.84
N ARG A 662 22.08 -12.63 14.91
CA ARG A 662 21.52 -13.56 13.95
C ARG A 662 21.52 -13.00 12.53
N ALA A 663 21.11 -11.74 12.37
CA ALA A 663 21.18 -11.06 11.07
C ALA A 663 22.64 -10.98 10.56
N VAL A 664 23.59 -10.65 11.43
CA VAL A 664 25.03 -10.64 11.10
C VAL A 664 25.54 -12.02 10.67
N ASP A 665 25.17 -13.08 11.38
CA ASP A 665 25.57 -14.45 11.05
C ASP A 665 25.01 -14.92 9.71
N LEU A 666 23.78 -14.48 9.39
CA LEU A 666 23.12 -14.65 8.11
C LEU A 666 23.64 -13.71 7.01
N LYS A 667 24.73 -12.98 7.28
CA LYS A 667 25.40 -12.07 6.34
C LYS A 667 24.52 -10.91 5.89
N LEU A 668 23.76 -10.31 6.82
CA LEU A 668 23.08 -9.03 6.61
C LEU A 668 24.07 -8.04 5.96
N ARG A 669 23.63 -7.39 4.88
CA ARG A 669 24.45 -6.37 4.22
C ARG A 669 24.71 -5.20 5.15
N ASP A 670 25.93 -4.64 5.10
CA ASP A 670 26.40 -3.64 6.06
C ASP A 670 26.24 -4.10 7.51
N SER A 671 26.52 -5.38 7.81
CA SER A 671 26.50 -5.93 9.17
C SER A 671 27.26 -5.04 10.17
N ALA A 672 28.44 -4.54 9.77
CA ALA A 672 29.22 -3.63 10.58
C ALA A 672 28.45 -2.32 10.88
N GLY A 673 27.90 -1.64 9.86
CA GLY A 673 27.12 -0.43 10.07
C GLY A 673 25.79 -0.66 10.79
N ALA A 674 25.17 -1.84 10.64
CA ALA A 674 23.96 -2.22 11.38
C ALA A 674 24.24 -2.32 12.89
N VAL A 675 25.38 -2.90 13.26
CA VAL A 675 25.85 -2.98 14.65
C VAL A 675 26.26 -1.59 15.16
N ASP A 676 26.93 -0.79 14.33
CA ASP A 676 27.32 0.59 14.63
C ASP A 676 26.10 1.45 15.00
N ARG A 677 25.04 1.41 14.16
CA ARG A 677 23.78 2.10 14.42
C ARG A 677 23.10 1.61 15.68
N ALA A 678 23.08 0.29 15.93
CA ALA A 678 22.50 -0.27 17.13
C ALA A 678 23.25 0.18 18.40
N ALA A 679 24.57 0.34 18.34
CA ALA A 679 25.36 0.89 19.44
C ALA A 679 25.01 2.35 19.72
N SER A 680 24.92 3.19 18.68
CA SER A 680 24.48 4.59 18.81
C SER A 680 23.05 4.71 19.35
N ASP A 681 22.14 3.81 18.96
CA ASP A 681 20.80 3.73 19.51
C ASP A 681 20.85 3.51 21.05
N TYR A 682 21.70 2.59 21.53
CA TYR A 682 21.86 2.33 22.96
C TYR A 682 22.46 3.52 23.71
N GLU A 683 23.44 4.22 23.13
CA GLU A 683 23.99 5.44 23.74
C GLU A 683 22.92 6.53 23.87
N ALA A 684 22.16 6.78 22.79
CA ALA A 684 21.10 7.78 22.78
C ALA A 684 19.98 7.48 23.81
N HIS A 685 19.80 6.21 24.17
CA HIS A 685 18.82 5.76 25.17
C HIS A 685 19.43 5.54 26.57
N GLY A 686 20.62 6.10 26.84
CA GLY A 686 21.24 6.07 28.16
C GLY A 686 21.73 4.69 28.59
N SER A 687 22.01 3.79 27.64
CA SER A 687 22.56 2.44 27.87
C SER A 687 23.98 2.27 27.30
N PRO A 688 24.94 3.17 27.59
CA PRO A 688 26.25 3.15 26.94
C PRO A 688 27.13 1.94 27.34
N ASP A 689 26.91 1.31 28.50
CA ASP A 689 27.57 0.04 28.84
C ASP A 689 27.18 -1.10 27.90
N ARG A 690 25.91 -1.13 27.47
CA ARG A 690 25.40 -2.10 26.50
C ARG A 690 25.95 -1.81 25.11
N ALA A 691 26.01 -0.54 24.72
CA ALA A 691 26.70 -0.10 23.50
C ALA A 691 28.16 -0.56 23.49
N ALA A 692 28.88 -0.36 24.61
CA ALA A 692 30.25 -0.84 24.76
C ALA A 692 30.34 -2.36 24.62
N ALA A 693 29.49 -3.14 25.30
CA ALA A 693 29.49 -4.60 25.18
C ALA A 693 29.22 -5.08 23.74
N LEU A 694 28.26 -4.46 23.05
CA LEU A 694 27.93 -4.75 21.66
C LEU A 694 29.12 -4.45 20.74
N LEU A 695 29.74 -3.27 20.90
CA LEU A 695 30.93 -2.88 20.13
C LEU A 695 32.14 -3.76 20.43
N ALA A 696 32.27 -4.34 21.64
CA ALA A 696 33.33 -5.28 21.98
C ALA A 696 33.27 -6.55 21.11
N GLU A 697 32.07 -7.08 20.90
CA GLU A 697 31.86 -8.21 20.00
C GLU A 697 32.02 -7.78 18.54
N ALA A 698 31.57 -6.57 18.18
CA ALA A 698 31.71 -6.02 16.84
C ALA A 698 33.17 -5.92 16.40
N THR A 699 34.06 -5.40 17.23
CA THR A 699 35.49 -5.27 16.91
C THR A 699 36.22 -6.62 16.83
N ARG A 700 35.69 -7.66 17.49
CA ARG A 700 36.17 -9.04 17.32
C ARG A 700 35.72 -9.66 16.00
N ARG A 701 34.46 -9.46 15.61
CA ARG A 701 33.89 -10.03 14.37
C ARG A 701 34.30 -9.26 13.11
N PHE A 702 34.55 -7.97 13.24
CA PHE A 702 34.98 -7.09 12.15
C PHE A 702 36.34 -6.45 12.45
N PRO A 703 37.41 -7.25 12.62
CA PRO A 703 38.70 -6.75 13.11
C PRO A 703 39.38 -5.74 12.17
N GLY A 704 38.95 -5.65 10.91
CA GLY A 704 39.44 -4.70 9.91
C GLY A 704 38.60 -3.43 9.77
N ASP A 705 37.49 -3.27 10.50
CA ASP A 705 36.66 -2.06 10.42
C ASP A 705 37.09 -1.02 11.46
N ALA A 706 37.87 -0.03 11.01
CA ALA A 706 38.34 1.05 11.86
C ALA A 706 37.20 1.91 12.43
N ARG A 707 36.02 1.97 11.78
CA ARG A 707 34.88 2.78 12.25
C ARG A 707 34.34 2.23 13.57
N LEU A 708 34.09 0.91 13.62
CA LEU A 708 33.63 0.22 14.83
C LEU A 708 34.65 0.33 15.96
N THR A 709 35.94 0.27 15.62
CA THR A 709 37.03 0.42 16.59
C THR A 709 37.04 1.82 17.19
N VAL A 710 36.97 2.86 16.34
CA VAL A 710 36.88 4.26 16.76
C VAL A 710 35.66 4.49 17.64
N HIS A 711 34.49 3.99 17.22
CA HIS A 711 33.26 4.11 17.99
C HIS A 711 33.38 3.46 19.36
N ARG A 712 33.93 2.25 19.45
CA ARG A 712 34.18 1.58 20.73
C ARG A 712 35.05 2.41 21.67
N LEU A 713 36.17 2.94 21.17
CA LEU A 713 37.07 3.78 21.96
C LEU A 713 36.35 5.05 22.44
N ALA A 714 35.54 5.67 21.58
CA ALA A 714 34.73 6.82 21.94
C ALA A 714 33.77 6.51 23.10
N VAL A 715 33.02 5.40 23.01
CA VAL A 715 32.09 4.99 24.07
C VAL A 715 32.85 4.71 25.38
N LEU A 716 33.95 3.97 25.33
CA LEU A 716 34.74 3.64 26.54
C LEU A 716 35.28 4.89 27.24
N VAL A 717 35.75 5.87 26.48
CA VAL A 717 36.16 7.18 27.03
C VAL A 717 34.96 7.91 27.63
N GLY A 718 33.83 7.95 26.92
CA GLY A 718 32.62 8.62 27.37
C GLY A 718 32.06 8.09 28.70
N ILE A 719 32.17 6.78 28.94
CA ILE A 719 31.75 6.14 30.21
C ILE A 719 32.87 6.05 31.27
N GLY A 720 34.04 6.64 31.01
CA GLY A 720 35.15 6.67 31.97
C GLY A 720 35.91 5.35 32.14
N ARG A 721 35.73 4.36 31.25
CA ARG A 721 36.51 3.10 31.23
C ARG A 721 37.88 3.30 30.59
N CYS A 722 38.62 4.31 31.06
CA CYS A 722 39.82 4.82 30.41
C CYS A 722 40.96 3.78 30.31
N ALA A 723 41.11 2.92 31.31
CA ALA A 723 42.15 1.88 31.31
C ALA A 723 41.94 0.86 30.18
N GLU A 724 40.69 0.41 29.99
CA GLU A 724 40.30 -0.47 28.89
C GLU A 724 40.44 0.24 27.55
N ALA A 725 39.95 1.48 27.44
CA ALA A 725 40.08 2.30 26.24
C ALA A 725 41.56 2.46 25.83
N THR A 726 42.46 2.65 26.79
CA THR A 726 43.90 2.80 26.53
C THR A 726 44.55 1.48 26.10
N GLY A 727 44.15 0.37 26.73
CA GLY A 727 44.63 -0.97 26.38
C GLY A 727 44.24 -1.33 24.95
N GLU A 728 42.96 -1.20 24.61
CA GLU A 728 42.44 -1.47 23.27
C GLU A 728 42.91 -0.45 22.23
N GLY A 729 42.99 0.82 22.60
CA GLY A 729 43.47 1.88 21.72
C GLY A 729 44.91 1.64 21.26
N ARG A 730 45.75 1.08 22.13
CA ARG A 730 47.12 0.67 21.78
C ARG A 730 47.15 -0.44 20.74
N GLU A 731 46.32 -1.46 20.92
CA GLU A 731 46.19 -2.55 19.95
C GLU A 731 45.63 -2.05 18.62
N ALA A 732 44.59 -1.21 18.68
CA ALA A 732 43.96 -0.58 17.52
C ALA A 732 44.95 0.30 16.74
N ALA A 733 45.75 1.12 17.43
CA ALA A 733 46.77 1.97 16.80
C ALA A 733 47.84 1.16 16.08
N ASN A 734 48.19 -0.03 16.58
CA ASN A 734 49.10 -0.95 15.89
C ASN A 734 48.45 -1.58 14.66
N ARG A 735 47.15 -1.90 14.74
CA ARG A 735 46.39 -2.51 13.63
C ARG A 735 46.08 -1.50 12.52
N PHE A 736 45.82 -0.24 12.88
CA PHE A 736 45.47 0.86 11.98
C PHE A 736 46.46 2.03 12.12
N PRO A 737 47.76 1.83 11.79
CA PRO A 737 48.81 2.82 12.05
C PRO A 737 48.68 4.11 11.23
N SER A 738 47.89 4.06 10.15
CA SER A 738 47.67 5.19 9.23
C SER A 738 46.25 5.77 9.30
N ASP A 739 45.38 5.27 10.20
CA ASP A 739 44.05 5.87 10.40
C ASP A 739 44.13 6.98 11.46
N ALA A 740 44.03 8.23 11.01
CA ALA A 740 44.12 9.40 11.88
C ALA A 740 43.10 9.36 13.04
N ARG A 741 41.91 8.81 12.81
CA ARG A 741 40.85 8.76 13.83
C ARG A 741 41.18 7.74 14.90
N VAL A 742 41.73 6.58 14.53
CA VAL A 742 42.20 5.58 15.49
C VAL A 742 43.30 6.16 16.38
N GLN A 743 44.26 6.88 15.79
CA GLN A 743 45.32 7.56 16.55
C GLN A 743 44.75 8.65 17.48
N ALA A 744 43.76 9.42 17.00
CA ALA A 744 43.08 10.42 17.82
C ALA A 744 42.42 9.79 19.04
N PHE A 745 41.59 8.76 18.85
CA PHE A 745 40.87 8.13 19.95
C PHE A 745 41.78 7.30 20.87
N PHE A 746 42.90 6.77 20.39
CA PHE A 746 43.94 6.21 21.27
C PHE A 746 44.55 7.30 22.17
N GLY A 747 44.86 8.47 21.60
CA GLY A 747 45.36 9.60 22.37
C GLY A 747 44.36 10.12 23.40
N LEU A 748 43.08 10.25 23.03
CA LEU A 748 42.00 10.62 23.95
C LEU A 748 41.79 9.57 25.05
N SER A 749 41.94 8.28 24.72
CA SER A 749 41.89 7.20 25.71
C SER A 749 43.01 7.30 26.74
N ALA A 750 44.24 7.57 26.29
CA ALA A 750 45.38 7.77 27.17
C ALA A 750 45.21 9.03 28.04
N ALA A 751 44.66 10.11 27.48
CA ALA A 751 44.36 11.33 28.24
C ALA A 751 43.32 11.07 29.35
N CYS A 752 42.24 10.35 29.03
CA CYS A 752 41.24 9.88 30.00
C CYS A 752 41.88 9.11 31.16
N ALA A 753 42.88 8.27 30.85
CA ALA A 753 43.59 7.45 31.85
C ALA A 753 44.69 8.21 32.61
N GLY A 754 44.95 9.48 32.28
CA GLY A 754 46.03 10.28 32.87
C GLY A 754 47.43 10.00 32.31
N ASP A 755 47.56 9.24 31.21
CA ASP A 755 48.84 9.03 30.52
C ASP A 755 49.10 10.15 29.50
N THR A 756 49.47 11.33 30.02
CA THR A 756 49.73 12.54 29.23
C THR A 756 50.80 12.32 28.15
N ALA A 757 51.81 11.50 28.42
CA ALA A 757 52.90 11.26 27.49
C ALA A 757 52.44 10.46 26.26
N THR A 758 51.65 9.39 26.47
CA THR A 758 51.06 8.63 25.36
C THR A 758 50.01 9.45 24.63
N ALA A 759 49.18 10.21 25.36
CA ALA A 759 48.18 11.09 24.78
C ALA A 759 48.80 12.10 23.80
N LYS A 760 49.82 12.86 24.23
CA LYS A 760 50.51 13.84 23.38
C LYS A 760 51.05 13.19 22.10
N ARG A 761 51.75 12.05 22.20
CA ARG A 761 52.32 11.34 21.04
C ARG A 761 51.25 10.87 20.04
N ALA A 762 50.18 10.24 20.52
CA ALA A 762 49.15 9.68 19.65
C ALA A 762 48.30 10.77 18.97
N LEU A 763 47.96 11.85 19.69
CA LEU A 763 47.25 13.00 19.11
C LEU A 763 48.12 13.74 18.09
N GLN A 764 49.43 13.91 18.34
CA GLN A 764 50.37 14.46 17.36
C GLN A 764 50.42 13.61 16.10
N ARG A 765 50.53 12.27 16.26
CA ARG A 765 50.49 11.34 15.14
C ARG A 765 49.19 11.42 14.34
N SER A 766 48.06 11.62 15.02
CA SER A 766 46.78 11.85 14.34
C SER A 766 46.81 13.11 13.46
N LEU A 767 47.36 14.22 13.96
CA LEU A 767 47.50 15.47 13.20
C LEU A 767 48.49 15.38 12.04
N GLU A 768 49.55 14.58 12.17
CA GLU A 768 50.45 14.28 11.04
C GLU A 768 49.72 13.57 9.90
N LEU A 769 48.82 12.64 10.24
CA LEU A 769 48.02 11.89 9.26
C LEU A 769 46.87 12.72 8.68
N ASN A 770 46.24 13.58 9.49
CA ASN A 770 45.22 14.52 9.06
C ASN A 770 45.33 15.86 9.83
N PRO A 771 45.92 16.90 9.23
CA PRO A 771 46.10 18.21 9.88
C PRO A 771 44.79 18.97 10.16
N ASN A 772 43.69 18.59 9.50
CA ASN A 772 42.39 19.28 9.57
C ASN A 772 41.50 18.69 10.68
N GLN A 773 42.01 18.69 11.92
CA GLN A 773 41.28 18.23 13.12
C GLN A 773 41.39 19.28 14.24
N PRO A 774 40.57 20.34 14.23
CA PRO A 774 40.67 21.44 15.20
C PRO A 774 40.46 20.99 16.65
N GLU A 775 39.58 20.01 16.89
CA GLU A 775 39.29 19.45 18.21
C GLU A 775 40.51 18.74 18.80
N ILE A 776 41.30 18.07 17.95
CA ILE A 776 42.52 17.36 18.35
C ILE A 776 43.65 18.34 18.67
N ARG A 777 43.75 19.47 17.95
CA ARG A 777 44.67 20.56 18.30
C ARG A 777 44.35 21.14 19.67
N GLN A 778 43.07 21.44 19.91
CA GLN A 778 42.61 21.95 21.20
C GLN A 778 42.90 20.96 22.35
N ALA A 779 42.69 19.66 22.12
CA ALA A 779 43.01 18.62 23.12
C ALA A 779 44.52 18.58 23.44
N LEU A 780 45.39 18.76 22.44
CA LEU A 780 46.85 18.82 22.64
C LEU A 780 47.30 20.06 23.40
N GLU A 781 46.71 21.22 23.11
CA GLU A 781 46.96 22.48 23.81
C GLU A 781 46.58 22.34 25.30
N ALA A 782 45.38 21.82 25.59
CA ALA A 782 44.91 21.61 26.95
C ALA A 782 45.80 20.65 27.78
N LEU A 783 46.41 19.65 27.13
CA LEU A 783 47.38 18.74 27.76
C LEU A 783 48.75 19.38 28.00
N SER A 784 49.03 20.53 27.38
CA SER A 784 50.30 21.26 27.47
C SER A 784 50.27 22.39 28.49
N ASP A 785 49.08 22.92 28.81
CA ASP A 785 48.87 23.99 29.80
C ASP A 785 48.79 23.50 31.26
N GLY A 786 48.97 22.19 31.50
CA GLY A 786 48.91 21.55 32.82
C GLY A 786 50.25 21.08 33.40
N ASP A 787 51.37 21.36 32.72
CA ASP A 787 52.75 21.20 33.22
C ASP A 787 53.21 22.51 33.89
#